data_AF-A0A7K4CS54-F1
#
_entry.id   AF-A0A7K4CS54-F1
#
_cell.length_a   1.000
_cell.length_b   1.000
_cell.length_c   1.000
_cell.angle_alpha   90.00
_cell.angle_beta   90.00
_cell.angle_gamma   90.00
#
_symmetry.space_group_name_H-M   'P 1'
#
loop_
_entity.id
_entity.type
_entity.pdbx_description
1 polymer ?
#
loop_
_entity_poly.entity_id
_entity_poly.type
_entity_poly.pdbx_seq_one_letter_code
_entity_poly.pdbx_strand_id
1 'polypeptide(L)'
;MWAALNGKKTPTFLPGRDVRKQKAPVAYVQYDMPEIVYYGETGLCDIRFGEEKFLKGCMPRLKFDGRVFSPLAKGKKNKMVVADMEEEKPTASELGKVLETTITWKLGDTDKQVIGKILKGVDSPFIQFKLIIPWECQLSAKGKFDESSLEYPLFGLHGSNEHVLTWSNKKFAPPRTDFRFTLSPAIMYDDELNAFAFSTSDKFFVTGIRRYKTSKALSAGLAGTIKKIPAGFVLESIVVFGKGINKIVEDWGALIRKRHAATGGGKIRDPYSNPMTAMLGYNTDNGAYYYYNTEKGKNYEDTMIALREQHKKVGLPYGYYELDSWWYPKSYEKLPALLKIFVSGSAMHWGEPPKPDIFPHGLKHVWEKLDKLPLMCHSRWFSPMSHYVKEYDFYVQKASVKSLGFPLFAAPRNQDFWDDLFKASREWGLRCYLQDWLNYQYENIHPMKHDLEFAEAWTTNMAKGAEKHGMTLQYCMAPSSFILQSVKLPNVMQARASDDHNGMQPRKWYLPHFTTTSMLCNAVGIWPHKDVFYSSDKKVYWFYREKRPEMECLTAALSGGPVAPGDKIGNENVELIMKTCRSDGLLLKPDRPATPVDLMFRQHAKYYITSTWSKKGGYTWNYIHVSNLWPSKVKDKAFSQEELGIKGRYAAFLFWKQEFAMLDAPSSPISLELGYEGQELVVLCPEIIDGVHMVGNPTKFITCSGKQFPAVDVDDDWKNATIHVEGVPGEAVPVLFHFAKKAPRIEVEGSEVKIDQQKQTVLVNVLLNEEGKRDVLISA
;
A
#
# COMPACT_ATOMS: atom_id res chain seq x y z
N MET A 1 -16.83 -20.95 -5.57
CA MET A 1 -17.96 -21.34 -4.68
C MET A 1 -17.68 -21.08 -3.20
N TRP A 2 -16.54 -21.51 -2.63
CA TRP A 2 -16.19 -21.26 -1.21
C TRP A 2 -16.02 -19.76 -0.88
N ALA A 3 -15.41 -18.96 -1.78
CA ALA A 3 -15.32 -17.50 -1.65
C ALA A 3 -16.69 -16.78 -1.73
N ALA A 4 -17.64 -17.32 -2.51
CA ALA A 4 -19.00 -16.81 -2.62
C ALA A 4 -19.84 -17.11 -1.36
N LEU A 5 -19.59 -18.25 -0.70
CA LEU A 5 -20.29 -18.67 0.52
C LEU A 5 -19.70 -18.08 1.81
N ASN A 6 -18.40 -17.77 1.82
CA ASN A 6 -17.67 -17.29 3.01
C ASN A 6 -17.26 -15.82 2.95
N GLY A 7 -17.94 -14.98 2.16
CA GLY A 7 -17.73 -13.53 2.13
C GLY A 7 -17.91 -12.93 3.52
N LYS A 8 -16.85 -12.97 4.34
CA LYS A 8 -16.85 -12.42 5.69
C LYS A 8 -17.07 -10.92 5.55
N LYS A 9 -17.96 -10.39 6.38
CA LYS A 9 -18.12 -8.94 6.58
C LYS A 9 -16.77 -8.41 7.06
N THR A 10 -15.95 -7.84 6.19
CA THR A 10 -14.87 -6.95 6.61
C THR A 10 -15.53 -5.81 7.39
N PRO A 11 -15.08 -5.48 8.61
CA PRO A 11 -15.61 -4.35 9.35
C PRO A 11 -15.55 -3.12 8.46
N THR A 12 -16.71 -2.53 8.17
CA THR A 12 -16.84 -1.42 7.23
C THR A 12 -16.04 -0.22 7.74
N PHE A 13 -15.05 0.21 6.96
CA PHE A 13 -14.42 1.51 7.13
C PHE A 13 -15.35 2.59 6.57
N LEU A 14 -15.51 3.66 7.35
CA LEU A 14 -16.20 4.92 7.04
C LEU A 14 -17.61 4.82 6.42
N PRO A 15 -18.66 4.56 7.23
CA PRO A 15 -19.89 5.28 7.00
C PRO A 15 -19.67 6.74 7.42
N GLY A 16 -19.93 7.70 6.52
CA GLY A 16 -20.19 9.09 6.91
C GLY A 16 -21.10 9.08 8.14
N ARG A 17 -20.60 9.64 9.25
CA ARG A 17 -21.33 9.65 10.51
C ARG A 17 -22.63 10.43 10.27
N ASP A 18 -23.76 9.87 10.71
CA ASP A 18 -25.09 10.47 10.49
C ASP A 18 -25.12 11.88 11.14
N VAL A 19 -25.69 12.87 10.45
CA VAL A 19 -25.65 14.32 10.79
C VAL A 19 -26.52 14.67 12.00
N ARG A 20 -26.89 13.67 12.83
CA ARG A 20 -27.81 13.90 13.95
C ARG A 20 -27.07 14.54 15.12
N LYS A 21 -27.14 15.88 15.12
CA LYS A 21 -26.83 16.83 16.20
C LYS A 21 -25.37 16.82 16.68
N GLN A 22 -24.58 17.80 16.22
CA GLN A 22 -23.42 18.28 16.96
C GLN A 22 -23.31 19.81 16.92
N LYS A 23 -22.76 20.35 18.01
CA LYS A 23 -22.39 21.77 18.17
C LYS A 23 -21.34 22.13 17.10
N ALA A 24 -21.31 23.40 16.69
CA ALA A 24 -20.29 23.90 15.78
C ALA A 24 -18.90 23.47 16.28
N PRO A 25 -18.02 22.94 15.42
CA PRO A 25 -16.67 22.56 15.81
C PRO A 25 -15.94 23.81 16.33
N VAL A 26 -15.27 23.66 17.48
CA VAL A 26 -14.33 24.68 17.94
C VAL A 26 -13.06 24.50 17.12
N ALA A 27 -12.68 25.53 16.36
CA ALA A 27 -11.45 25.52 15.59
C ALA A 27 -10.26 25.66 16.53
N TYR A 28 -9.31 24.71 16.48
CA TYR A 28 -8.10 24.76 17.30
C TYR A 28 -6.88 24.81 16.40
N VAL A 29 -6.07 25.86 16.52
CA VAL A 29 -4.86 26.05 15.73
C VAL A 29 -3.84 24.95 16.05
N GLN A 30 -3.28 24.31 15.02
CA GLN A 30 -2.10 23.46 15.14
C GLN A 30 -0.85 24.25 14.78
N TYR A 31 0.24 24.05 15.52
CA TYR A 31 1.53 24.66 15.21
C TYR A 31 2.21 23.92 14.07
N ASP A 32 2.92 24.66 13.23
CA ASP A 32 3.73 24.07 12.17
C ASP A 32 4.88 23.24 12.76
N MET A 33 5.52 23.73 13.83
CA MET A 33 6.58 23.02 14.54
C MET A 33 6.20 22.80 16.01
N PRO A 34 6.44 21.60 16.58
CA PRO A 34 6.16 21.34 17.97
C PRO A 34 7.18 22.03 18.90
N GLU A 35 6.72 22.42 20.09
CA GLU A 35 7.56 22.90 21.19
C GLU A 35 7.72 21.78 22.23
N ILE A 36 8.93 21.64 22.79
CA ILE A 36 9.21 20.67 23.85
C ILE A 36 9.52 21.44 25.12
N VAL A 37 8.84 21.08 26.22
CA VAL A 37 9.06 21.65 27.55
C VAL A 37 9.60 20.54 28.45
N TYR A 38 10.83 20.69 28.91
CA TYR A 38 11.52 19.69 29.73
C TYR A 38 11.35 19.95 31.24
N TYR A 39 11.25 18.87 32.02
CA TYR A 39 11.16 18.90 33.47
C TYR A 39 12.39 18.25 34.10
N GLY A 40 13.46 19.04 34.30
CA GLY A 40 14.81 18.57 34.65
C GLY A 40 14.88 17.60 35.85
N GLU A 41 14.09 17.81 36.91
CA GLU A 41 14.09 16.92 38.08
C GLU A 41 13.63 15.48 37.79
N THR A 42 12.84 15.30 36.74
CA THR A 42 12.20 14.02 36.39
C THR A 42 12.64 13.49 35.03
N GLY A 43 13.20 14.33 34.17
CA GLY A 43 13.52 14.03 32.78
C GLY A 43 12.27 13.86 31.91
N LEU A 44 11.09 14.24 32.40
CA LEU A 44 9.87 14.24 31.61
C LEU A 44 9.89 15.39 30.62
N CYS A 45 9.11 15.29 29.55
CA CYS A 45 8.78 16.45 28.73
C CYS A 45 7.32 16.48 28.31
N ASP A 46 6.82 17.68 28.07
CA ASP A 46 5.56 17.92 27.37
C ASP A 46 5.87 18.36 25.94
N ILE A 47 5.08 17.87 24.98
CA ILE A 47 5.12 18.36 23.60
C ILE A 47 3.86 19.16 23.34
N ARG A 48 4.01 20.45 23.07
CA ARG A 48 2.94 21.34 22.64
C ARG A 48 2.97 21.46 21.13
N PHE A 49 1.83 21.22 20.49
CA PHE A 49 1.72 21.24 19.02
C PHE A 49 0.48 22.00 18.53
N GLY A 50 -0.13 22.81 19.39
CA GLY A 50 -1.28 23.65 19.04
C GLY A 50 -1.87 24.33 20.27
N GLU A 51 -2.92 25.12 20.04
CA GLU A 51 -3.74 25.68 21.12
C GLU A 51 -4.44 24.54 21.87
N GLU A 52 -4.13 24.39 23.16
CA GLU A 52 -4.64 23.33 24.04
C GLU A 52 -4.31 21.87 23.62
N LYS A 53 -3.36 21.68 22.70
CA LYS A 53 -2.92 20.36 22.20
C LYS A 53 -1.57 19.98 22.79
N PHE A 54 -1.55 18.91 23.59
CA PHE A 54 -0.36 18.44 24.30
C PHE A 54 -0.21 16.91 24.30
N LEU A 55 1.03 16.46 24.10
CA LEU A 55 1.48 15.14 24.53
C LEU A 55 2.16 15.33 25.89
N LYS A 56 1.47 14.99 26.99
CA LYS A 56 1.91 15.29 28.35
C LYS A 56 2.72 14.17 28.98
N GLY A 57 3.79 14.54 29.69
CA GLY A 57 4.61 13.66 30.50
C GLY A 57 5.23 12.53 29.69
N CYS A 58 5.80 12.84 28.52
CA CYS A 58 6.57 11.88 27.73
C CYS A 58 7.68 11.25 28.60
N MET A 59 7.60 9.94 28.79
CA MET A 59 8.46 9.23 29.75
C MET A 59 8.81 7.81 29.29
N PRO A 60 9.93 7.24 29.76
CA PRO A 60 10.21 5.81 29.63
C PRO A 60 9.45 4.98 30.67
N ARG A 61 9.14 3.72 30.30
CA ARG A 61 8.68 2.69 31.23
C ARG A 61 9.32 1.35 30.91
N LEU A 62 9.90 0.70 31.92
CA LEU A 62 10.60 -0.59 31.78
C LEU A 62 10.10 -1.59 32.81
N LYS A 63 9.81 -2.82 32.38
CA LYS A 63 9.48 -3.97 33.24
C LYS A 63 10.69 -4.90 33.34
N PHE A 64 11.37 -4.87 34.47
CA PHE A 64 12.61 -5.59 34.72
C PHE A 64 12.61 -6.13 36.15
N ASP A 65 13.14 -7.35 36.34
CA ASP A 65 13.30 -7.96 37.67
C ASP A 65 12.03 -7.95 38.54
N GLY A 66 10.89 -8.33 37.94
CA GLY A 66 9.57 -8.33 38.60
C GLY A 66 8.99 -6.94 38.89
N ARG A 67 9.72 -5.86 38.61
CA ARG A 67 9.39 -4.47 38.93
C ARG A 67 9.02 -3.67 37.68
N VAL A 68 8.27 -2.58 37.89
CA VAL A 68 7.95 -1.59 36.85
C VAL A 68 8.65 -0.30 37.20
N PHE A 69 9.62 0.09 36.39
CA PHE A 69 10.39 1.32 36.53
C PHE A 69 9.77 2.43 35.69
N SER A 70 9.64 3.62 36.27
CA SER A 70 9.16 4.84 35.60
C SER A 70 9.55 6.08 36.41
N PRO A 71 9.73 7.26 35.77
CA PRO A 71 9.98 8.50 36.51
C PRO A 71 8.86 8.87 37.49
N LEU A 72 7.61 8.46 37.19
CA LEU A 72 6.44 8.72 38.03
C LEU A 72 6.11 7.62 39.05
N ALA A 73 7.00 6.63 39.25
CA ALA A 73 6.76 5.59 40.24
C ALA A 73 6.76 6.16 41.67
N LYS A 74 5.75 5.79 42.48
CA LYS A 74 5.61 6.26 43.87
C LYS A 74 6.72 5.76 44.80
N GLY A 75 7.17 4.51 44.62
CA GLY A 75 8.18 3.89 45.48
C GLY A 75 9.60 4.17 44.99
N LYS A 76 10.50 4.58 45.89
CA LYS A 76 11.92 4.89 45.57
C LYS A 76 12.63 3.77 44.80
N LYS A 77 12.38 2.50 45.15
CA LYS A 77 12.98 1.32 44.49
C LYS A 77 12.56 1.12 43.03
N ASN A 78 11.44 1.70 42.62
CA ASN A 78 10.88 1.58 41.27
C ASN A 78 11.00 2.91 40.49
N LYS A 79 11.54 3.95 41.10
CA LYS A 79 11.62 5.29 40.48
C LYS A 79 12.83 5.35 39.55
N MET A 80 12.61 5.83 38.33
CA MET A 80 13.71 6.23 37.45
C MET A 80 14.16 7.64 37.87
N VAL A 81 15.42 7.78 38.26
CA VAL A 81 16.00 9.06 38.72
C VAL A 81 16.96 9.56 37.66
N VAL A 82 16.83 10.82 37.27
CA VAL A 82 17.76 11.45 36.32
C VAL A 82 19.16 11.42 36.93
N ALA A 83 20.07 10.74 36.25
CA ALA A 83 21.49 10.69 36.59
C ALA A 83 22.25 11.79 35.85
N ASP A 84 21.84 12.10 34.63
CA ASP A 84 22.42 13.13 33.78
C ASP A 84 21.41 13.59 32.72
N MET A 85 21.52 14.84 32.29
CA MET A 85 20.72 15.42 31.22
C MET A 85 21.56 16.43 30.44
N GLU A 86 21.85 16.11 29.18
CA GLU A 86 22.50 17.01 28.24
C GLU A 86 21.43 17.79 27.46
N GLU A 87 21.47 19.12 27.54
CA GLU A 87 20.54 20.04 26.88
C GLU A 87 20.69 20.07 25.34
N GLU A 88 19.69 20.64 24.67
CA GLU A 88 19.53 20.64 23.21
C GLU A 88 20.79 21.08 22.45
N LYS A 89 21.40 20.13 21.73
CA LYS A 89 22.52 20.42 20.84
C LYS A 89 22.16 20.17 19.37
N PRO A 90 22.44 21.12 18.46
CA PRO A 90 22.31 20.89 17.03
C PRO A 90 23.18 19.71 16.60
N THR A 91 22.55 18.70 16.01
CA THR A 91 23.21 17.45 15.59
C THR A 91 22.69 17.04 14.21
N ALA A 92 23.54 16.37 13.44
CA ALA A 92 23.11 15.71 12.21
C ALA A 92 22.56 14.31 12.54
N SER A 93 21.39 13.99 12.03
CA SER A 93 20.80 12.64 12.10
C SER A 93 20.55 12.10 10.70
N GLU A 94 20.24 10.81 10.63
CA GLU A 94 19.74 10.17 9.41
C GLU A 94 18.46 10.84 8.88
N LEU A 95 17.69 11.51 9.74
CA LEU A 95 16.46 12.22 9.38
C LEU A 95 16.69 13.70 9.00
N GLY A 96 17.93 14.20 9.09
CA GLY A 96 18.29 15.60 8.82
C GLY A 96 18.83 16.33 10.05
N LYS A 97 18.80 17.66 10.01
CA LYS A 97 19.21 18.51 11.15
C LYS A 97 18.21 18.37 12.29
N VAL A 98 18.72 18.10 13.48
CA VAL A 98 17.91 17.92 14.68
C VAL A 98 18.51 18.68 15.86
N LEU A 99 17.67 18.99 16.84
CA LEU A 99 18.07 19.33 18.20
C LEU A 99 17.97 18.05 19.03
N GLU A 100 19.10 17.57 19.55
CA GLU A 100 19.16 16.35 20.37
C GLU A 100 19.26 16.71 21.84
N THR A 101 18.36 16.15 22.65
CA THR A 101 18.46 16.09 24.12
C THR A 101 18.70 14.65 24.55
N THR A 102 19.68 14.44 25.44
CA THR A 102 19.97 13.12 26.01
C THR A 102 19.69 13.12 27.50
N ILE A 103 18.95 12.11 27.98
CA ILE A 103 18.60 11.95 29.38
C ILE A 103 19.00 10.55 29.82
N THR A 104 19.79 10.46 30.88
CA THR A 104 20.18 9.18 31.48
C THR A 104 19.41 8.99 32.78
N TRP A 105 18.67 7.88 32.89
CA TRP A 105 17.99 7.53 34.14
C TRP A 105 18.63 6.33 34.81
N LYS A 106 18.92 6.45 36.11
CA LYS A 106 19.24 5.34 36.99
C LYS A 106 17.95 4.65 37.44
N LEU A 107 17.94 3.31 37.45
CA LEU A 107 16.78 2.52 37.85
C LEU A 107 16.76 2.28 39.36
N GLY A 108 16.07 3.13 40.10
CA GLY A 108 15.81 2.95 41.53
C GLY A 108 17.07 2.68 42.36
N ASP A 109 17.07 1.56 43.06
CA ASP A 109 18.19 1.08 43.89
C ASP A 109 19.18 0.17 43.15
N THR A 110 19.05 0.02 41.82
CA THR A 110 19.95 -0.82 41.01
C THR A 110 21.19 -0.06 40.52
N ASP A 111 22.17 -0.80 40.01
CA ASP A 111 23.34 -0.29 39.27
C ASP A 111 23.04 0.03 37.80
N LYS A 112 21.82 -0.24 37.33
CA LYS A 112 21.45 -0.12 35.92
C LYS A 112 20.98 1.27 35.55
N GLN A 113 21.27 1.64 34.30
CA GLN A 113 20.84 2.88 33.68
C GLN A 113 20.19 2.62 32.33
N VAL A 114 19.34 3.54 31.90
CA VAL A 114 18.77 3.60 30.55
C VAL A 114 18.98 5.00 29.99
N ILE A 115 19.20 5.11 28.67
CA ILE A 115 19.51 6.38 28.02
C ILE A 115 18.38 6.69 27.05
N GLY A 116 17.66 7.78 27.27
CA GLY A 116 16.69 8.32 26.34
C GLY A 116 17.29 9.44 25.51
N LYS A 117 17.01 9.42 24.21
CA LYS A 117 17.29 10.54 23.32
C LYS A 117 15.99 11.07 22.73
N ILE A 118 15.89 12.39 22.63
CA ILE A 118 14.79 13.11 22.01
C ILE A 118 15.39 13.98 20.92
N LEU A 119 15.05 13.69 19.67
CA LEU A 119 15.59 14.37 18.49
C LEU A 119 14.44 15.13 17.82
N LYS A 120 14.41 16.45 17.98
CA LYS A 120 13.43 17.34 17.35
C LYS A 120 13.97 17.80 15.99
N GLY A 121 13.19 17.64 14.92
CA GLY A 121 13.55 18.18 13.61
C GLY A 121 13.68 19.71 13.65
N VAL A 122 14.71 20.27 13.01
CA VAL A 122 14.89 21.73 12.89
C VAL A 122 13.99 22.29 11.79
N ASP A 123 14.04 21.66 10.61
CA ASP A 123 13.35 22.10 9.39
C ASP A 123 12.17 21.16 9.03
N SER A 124 11.74 20.31 9.97
CA SER A 124 10.70 19.31 9.72
C SER A 124 9.95 18.97 11.00
N PRO A 125 8.61 18.86 10.96
CA PRO A 125 7.78 18.79 12.16
C PRO A 125 7.69 17.38 12.74
N PHE A 126 8.83 16.85 13.18
CA PHE A 126 8.90 15.54 13.82
C PHE A 126 9.70 15.57 15.12
N ILE A 127 9.41 14.59 15.97
CA ILE A 127 10.21 14.26 17.15
C ILE A 127 10.47 12.75 17.13
N GLN A 128 11.74 12.35 17.09
CA GLN A 128 12.16 10.96 17.22
C GLN A 128 12.61 10.69 18.65
N PHE A 129 12.19 9.55 19.18
CA PHE A 129 12.57 9.06 20.50
C PHE A 129 13.39 7.79 20.35
N LYS A 130 14.52 7.71 21.06
CA LYS A 130 15.33 6.49 21.16
C LYS A 130 15.49 6.14 22.64
N LEU A 131 15.20 4.90 23.03
CA LEU A 131 15.52 4.37 24.35
C LEU A 131 16.56 3.27 24.21
N ILE A 132 17.75 3.53 24.72
CA ILE A 132 18.91 2.64 24.66
C ILE A 132 19.01 1.88 25.98
N ILE A 133 19.15 0.56 25.89
CA ILE A 133 19.39 -0.34 27.02
C ILE A 133 20.85 -0.82 26.94
N PRO A 134 21.79 -0.22 27.69
CA PRO A 134 23.23 -0.49 27.53
C PRO A 134 23.69 -1.89 27.98
N TRP A 135 22.78 -2.69 28.54
CA TRP A 135 23.08 -3.95 29.20
C TRP A 135 22.10 -5.03 28.74
N GLU A 136 22.51 -6.28 28.85
CA GLU A 136 21.66 -7.41 28.50
C GLU A 136 20.51 -7.54 29.51
N CYS A 137 19.27 -7.57 29.02
CA CYS A 137 18.10 -7.51 29.88
C CYS A 137 17.18 -8.71 29.67
N GLN A 138 16.90 -9.42 30.77
CA GLN A 138 15.78 -10.36 30.88
C GLN A 138 14.54 -9.58 31.31
N LEU A 139 13.61 -9.38 30.37
CA LEU A 139 12.39 -8.61 30.58
C LEU A 139 11.39 -9.39 31.42
N SER A 140 10.68 -8.69 32.32
CA SER A 140 9.55 -9.24 33.08
C SER A 140 8.28 -9.30 32.23
N ALA A 141 8.38 -10.01 31.12
CA ALA A 141 7.35 -10.21 30.12
C ALA A 141 6.20 -11.08 30.66
N LYS A 142 4.96 -10.58 30.60
CA LYS A 142 3.76 -11.32 31.01
C LYS A 142 3.31 -12.37 29.97
N GLY A 143 4.03 -12.50 28.86
CA GLY A 143 3.75 -13.46 27.79
C GLY A 143 2.60 -13.06 26.86
N LYS A 144 2.03 -11.87 27.02
CA LYS A 144 1.00 -11.31 26.13
C LYS A 144 1.61 -10.30 25.18
N PHE A 145 1.40 -10.49 23.89
CA PHE A 145 2.03 -9.70 22.83
C PHE A 145 1.76 -8.20 22.95
N ASP A 146 0.52 -7.83 23.27
CA ASP A 146 0.05 -6.45 23.37
C ASP A 146 0.33 -5.78 24.73
N GLU A 147 1.04 -6.46 25.65
CA GLU A 147 1.39 -5.93 26.97
C GLU A 147 2.88 -5.57 27.05
N SER A 148 3.26 -4.46 26.41
CA SER A 148 4.67 -4.05 26.28
C SER A 148 5.48 -4.09 27.57
N SER A 149 6.71 -4.59 27.47
CA SER A 149 7.67 -4.68 28.59
C SER A 149 8.64 -3.50 28.63
N LEU A 150 8.80 -2.83 27.50
CA LEU A 150 9.63 -1.64 27.33
C LEU A 150 8.85 -0.63 26.50
N GLU A 151 8.76 0.61 26.94
CA GLU A 151 8.01 1.67 26.28
C GLU A 151 8.75 3.01 26.32
N TYR A 152 8.81 3.69 25.17
CA TYR A 152 9.27 5.07 25.06
C TYR A 152 8.89 5.70 23.71
N PRO A 153 8.22 6.87 23.69
CA PRO A 153 7.64 7.55 24.85
C PRO A 153 6.32 6.89 25.27
N LEU A 154 5.99 6.97 26.56
CA LEU A 154 4.63 6.90 27.09
C LEU A 154 4.19 8.34 27.38
N PHE A 155 3.04 8.77 26.88
CA PHE A 155 2.50 10.12 27.12
C PHE A 155 0.97 10.13 27.24
N GLY A 156 0.45 11.10 28.00
CA GLY A 156 -0.97 11.45 28.02
C GLY A 156 -1.34 12.30 26.80
N LEU A 157 -2.49 12.01 26.20
CA LEU A 157 -3.03 12.77 25.07
C LEU A 157 -4.07 13.78 25.59
N HIS A 158 -3.76 15.06 25.46
CA HIS A 158 -4.64 16.17 25.80
C HIS A 158 -4.92 17.00 24.55
N GLY A 159 -6.18 17.31 24.29
CA GLY A 159 -6.64 18.09 23.13
C GLY A 159 -7.74 17.38 22.34
N SER A 160 -8.04 17.91 21.15
CA SER A 160 -9.16 17.50 20.29
C SER A 160 -8.87 16.29 19.37
N ASN A 161 -7.63 15.79 19.32
CA ASN A 161 -7.20 14.67 18.46
C ASN A 161 -7.76 13.30 18.94
N GLU A 162 -9.07 13.11 18.89
CA GLU A 162 -9.75 11.92 19.39
C GLU A 162 -9.98 10.83 18.34
N HIS A 163 -10.00 11.21 17.05
CA HIS A 163 -10.17 10.27 15.94
C HIS A 163 -8.88 9.52 15.64
N VAL A 164 -9.06 8.35 15.01
CA VAL A 164 -7.95 7.44 14.72
C VAL A 164 -8.07 6.90 13.31
N LEU A 165 -6.92 6.80 12.64
CA LEU A 165 -6.69 5.89 11.54
C LEU A 165 -5.44 5.05 11.86
N THR A 166 -5.56 3.73 11.73
CA THR A 166 -4.44 2.79 11.81
C THR A 166 -4.73 1.57 10.94
N TRP A 167 -3.78 0.68 10.75
CA TRP A 167 -3.96 -0.56 9.98
C TRP A 167 -3.73 -1.76 10.89
N SER A 168 -4.69 -2.67 10.95
CA SER A 168 -4.55 -3.82 11.83
C SER A 168 -3.42 -4.74 11.35
N ASN A 169 -2.70 -5.36 12.29
CA ASN A 169 -1.72 -6.38 11.96
C ASN A 169 -2.42 -7.74 11.68
N LYS A 170 -3.23 -7.77 10.62
CA LYS A 170 -4.01 -8.91 10.14
C LYS A 170 -3.97 -8.99 8.61
N LYS A 171 -4.44 -10.11 8.03
CA LYS A 171 -4.45 -10.32 6.57
C LYS A 171 -4.89 -9.06 5.80
N PHE A 172 -4.06 -8.59 4.87
CA PHE A 172 -4.28 -7.39 4.03
C PHE A 172 -4.36 -6.05 4.78
N ALA A 173 -3.83 -6.03 6.00
CA ALA A 173 -3.72 -4.86 6.86
C ALA A 173 -4.97 -3.95 6.86
N PRO A 174 -6.18 -4.43 7.17
CA PRO A 174 -7.38 -3.63 7.00
C PRO A 174 -7.36 -2.38 7.88
N PRO A 175 -7.83 -1.24 7.37
CA PRO A 175 -7.86 0.03 8.11
C PRO A 175 -8.81 -0.06 9.30
N ARG A 176 -8.50 0.67 10.36
CA ARG A 176 -9.21 0.70 11.64
C ARG A 176 -9.31 2.12 12.16
N THR A 177 -10.43 2.41 12.80
CA THR A 177 -10.68 3.65 13.55
C THR A 177 -10.54 3.46 15.06
N ASP A 178 -10.04 2.30 15.47
CA ASP A 178 -9.81 1.92 16.85
C ASP A 178 -8.62 0.96 16.96
N PHE A 179 -7.96 0.99 18.11
CA PHE A 179 -6.97 -0.01 18.47
C PHE A 179 -6.77 -0.03 19.99
N ARG A 180 -6.26 -1.16 20.46
CA ARG A 180 -5.63 -1.30 21.77
C ARG A 180 -4.12 -1.38 21.63
N PHE A 181 -3.66 -2.15 20.65
CA PHE A 181 -2.28 -2.28 20.25
C PHE A 181 -2.22 -2.44 18.73
N THR A 182 -1.29 -1.77 18.07
CA THR A 182 -1.08 -1.83 16.63
C THR A 182 0.41 -1.85 16.32
N LEU A 183 0.82 -2.63 15.31
CA LEU A 183 2.20 -2.59 14.79
C LEU A 183 2.34 -1.55 13.66
N SER A 184 1.25 -0.92 13.23
CA SER A 184 1.26 0.13 12.21
C SER A 184 1.29 1.53 12.84
N PRO A 185 1.56 2.60 12.06
CA PRO A 185 1.34 3.96 12.53
C PRO A 185 -0.09 4.15 13.05
N ALA A 186 -0.22 4.93 14.13
CA ALA A 186 -1.47 5.47 14.62
C ALA A 186 -1.56 6.94 14.23
N ILE A 187 -2.47 7.27 13.32
CA ILE A 187 -2.79 8.65 12.92
C ILE A 187 -3.89 9.16 13.83
N MET A 188 -3.60 10.18 14.62
CA MET A 188 -4.53 10.81 15.56
C MET A 188 -4.92 12.18 15.02
N TYR A 189 -6.22 12.47 14.89
CA TYR A 189 -6.69 13.71 14.25
C TYR A 189 -7.99 14.25 14.88
N ASP A 190 -8.25 15.54 14.66
CA ASP A 190 -9.49 16.21 15.05
C ASP A 190 -10.43 16.44 13.84
N ASP A 191 -11.58 17.07 14.06
CA ASP A 191 -12.59 17.32 13.01
C ASP A 191 -12.08 18.24 11.88
N GLU A 192 -11.04 19.05 12.15
CA GLU A 192 -10.40 19.92 11.18
C GLU A 192 -9.25 19.24 10.42
N LEU A 193 -8.96 17.98 10.75
CA LEU A 193 -7.83 17.19 10.25
C LEU A 193 -6.46 17.74 10.66
N ASN A 194 -6.39 18.50 11.75
CA ASN A 194 -5.13 18.71 12.45
C ASN A 194 -4.70 17.33 13.00
N ALA A 195 -3.51 16.85 12.64
CA ALA A 195 -3.13 15.46 12.82
C ALA A 195 -1.70 15.29 13.32
N PHE A 196 -1.46 14.15 13.97
CA PHE A 196 -0.13 13.61 14.14
C PHE A 196 -0.09 12.11 13.84
N ALA A 197 1.01 11.64 13.27
CA ALA A 197 1.33 10.23 13.13
C ALA A 197 2.25 9.80 14.27
N PHE A 198 1.92 8.70 14.96
CA PHE A 198 2.79 8.08 15.95
C PHE A 198 3.09 6.64 15.54
N SER A 199 4.37 6.27 15.40
CA SER A 199 4.78 4.91 15.07
C SER A 199 6.10 4.54 15.72
N THR A 200 6.40 3.24 15.77
CA THR A 200 7.78 2.78 15.87
C THR A 200 8.47 3.00 14.52
N SER A 201 9.79 3.21 14.53
CA SER A 201 10.56 3.43 13.29
C SER A 201 11.42 2.25 12.90
N ASP A 202 11.49 1.20 13.74
CA ASP A 202 12.24 -0.01 13.49
C ASP A 202 11.64 -1.22 14.25
N LYS A 203 12.11 -2.45 13.94
CA LYS A 203 11.68 -3.72 14.54
C LYS A 203 10.17 -3.96 14.44
N PHE A 204 9.61 -3.66 13.26
CA PHE A 204 8.16 -3.60 12.97
C PHE A 204 7.37 -4.88 13.28
N PHE A 205 8.03 -6.04 13.41
CA PHE A 205 7.39 -7.29 13.79
C PHE A 205 7.09 -7.42 15.28
N VAL A 206 7.79 -6.65 16.13
CA VAL A 206 7.76 -6.84 17.59
C VAL A 206 7.70 -5.52 18.36
N THR A 207 7.62 -4.37 17.68
CA THR A 207 7.41 -3.06 18.31
C THR A 207 6.14 -2.42 17.76
N GLY A 208 5.37 -1.74 18.61
CA GLY A 208 4.12 -1.12 18.18
C GLY A 208 3.59 -0.06 19.14
N ILE A 209 2.44 0.50 18.79
CA ILE A 209 1.75 1.55 19.53
C ILE A 209 0.62 0.95 20.36
N ARG A 210 0.60 1.30 21.65
CA ARG A 210 -0.45 0.94 22.58
C ARG A 210 -1.30 2.15 22.95
N ARG A 211 -2.62 1.95 23.05
CA ARG A 211 -3.58 2.94 23.53
C ARG A 211 -4.18 2.54 24.87
N TYR A 212 -4.03 3.39 25.85
CA TYR A 212 -4.61 3.28 27.18
C TYR A 212 -5.87 4.16 27.26
N LYS A 213 -7.03 3.58 26.95
CA LYS A 213 -8.29 4.33 26.86
C LYS A 213 -8.64 5.06 28.18
N THR A 214 -8.53 4.38 29.32
CA THR A 214 -8.93 4.93 30.63
C THR A 214 -8.08 6.13 31.04
N SER A 215 -6.78 6.10 30.78
CA SER A 215 -5.85 7.18 31.13
C SER A 215 -5.61 8.17 29.99
N LYS A 216 -6.36 8.06 28.88
CA LYS A 216 -6.13 8.79 27.62
C LYS A 216 -4.63 8.86 27.24
N ALA A 217 -3.92 7.74 27.28
CA ALA A 217 -2.47 7.72 27.00
C ALA A 217 -2.11 6.84 25.79
N LEU A 218 -0.97 7.13 25.17
CA LEU A 218 -0.36 6.36 24.10
C LEU A 218 1.08 5.99 24.46
N SER A 219 1.57 4.86 23.98
CA SER A 219 2.99 4.52 24.09
C SER A 219 3.49 3.74 22.89
N ALA A 220 4.74 3.97 22.49
CA ALA A 220 5.48 3.05 21.61
C ALA A 220 6.24 2.04 22.48
N GLY A 221 6.21 0.76 22.12
CA GLY A 221 6.85 -0.26 22.96
C GLY A 221 7.12 -1.60 22.30
N LEU A 222 8.06 -2.34 22.89
CA LEU A 222 8.41 -3.71 22.54
C LEU A 222 7.35 -4.68 23.05
N ALA A 223 6.93 -5.63 22.22
CA ALA A 223 5.90 -6.62 22.49
C ALA A 223 6.19 -7.43 23.76
N GLY A 224 5.15 -7.68 24.55
CA GLY A 224 5.25 -8.37 25.85
C GLY A 224 5.53 -9.87 25.79
N THR A 225 5.78 -10.40 24.59
CA THR A 225 6.25 -11.78 24.34
C THR A 225 7.77 -11.88 24.25
N ILE A 226 8.47 -10.76 24.01
CA ILE A 226 9.93 -10.73 23.97
C ILE A 226 10.47 -10.77 25.39
N LYS A 227 11.25 -11.81 25.69
CA LYS A 227 11.76 -12.07 27.05
C LYS A 227 13.17 -11.56 27.26
N LYS A 228 13.96 -11.40 26.20
CA LYS A 228 15.36 -11.04 26.28
C LYS A 228 15.69 -10.02 25.20
N ILE A 229 16.48 -9.01 25.57
CA ILE A 229 17.09 -8.06 24.64
C ILE A 229 18.60 -8.01 24.89
N PRO A 230 19.43 -7.87 23.84
CA PRO A 230 20.87 -7.76 23.97
C PRO A 230 21.28 -6.41 24.57
N ALA A 231 22.52 -6.33 25.05
CA ALA A 231 23.13 -5.05 25.40
C ALA A 231 23.20 -4.13 24.17
N GLY A 232 22.93 -2.85 24.36
CA GLY A 232 22.87 -1.86 23.28
C GLY A 232 21.56 -1.87 22.49
N PHE A 233 20.54 -2.64 22.90
CA PHE A 233 19.24 -2.62 22.25
C PHE A 233 18.64 -1.21 22.26
N VAL A 234 18.08 -0.78 21.12
CA VAL A 234 17.44 0.53 20.96
C VAL A 234 15.97 0.33 20.56
N LEU A 235 15.07 0.87 21.38
CA LEU A 235 13.67 1.08 20.98
C LEU A 235 13.56 2.46 20.32
N GLU A 236 13.13 2.50 19.06
CA GLU A 236 12.96 3.74 18.30
C GLU A 236 11.50 4.01 17.94
N SER A 237 11.06 5.25 18.12
CA SER A 237 9.75 5.72 17.70
C SER A 237 9.78 7.16 17.21
N ILE A 238 8.74 7.57 16.49
CA ILE A 238 8.64 8.89 15.89
C ILE A 238 7.22 9.42 15.98
N VAL A 239 7.10 10.71 16.29
CA VAL A 239 5.87 11.49 16.15
C VAL A 239 6.08 12.52 15.06
N VAL A 240 5.14 12.61 14.12
CA VAL A 240 5.15 13.58 13.01
C VAL A 240 3.88 14.40 13.13
N PHE A 241 3.96 15.72 12.97
CA PHE A 241 2.83 16.65 13.09
C PHE A 241 2.50 17.26 11.73
N GLY A 242 1.22 17.43 11.43
CA GLY A 242 0.78 18.03 10.16
C GLY A 242 -0.73 18.20 10.07
N LYS A 243 -1.22 18.64 8.91
CA LYS A 243 -2.65 18.80 8.64
C LYS A 243 -3.04 18.01 7.40
N GLY A 244 -4.17 17.33 7.47
CA GLY A 244 -4.66 16.43 6.43
C GLY A 244 -4.15 15.00 6.57
N ILE A 245 -4.99 14.02 6.23
CA ILE A 245 -4.71 12.58 6.46
C ILE A 245 -3.78 12.03 5.40
N ASN A 246 -3.96 12.42 4.13
CA ASN A 246 -3.03 12.04 3.07
C ASN A 246 -1.63 12.60 3.34
N LYS A 247 -1.55 13.91 3.62
CA LYS A 247 -0.28 14.59 3.87
C LYS A 247 0.47 13.99 5.06
N ILE A 248 -0.18 13.77 6.19
CA ILE A 248 0.52 13.23 7.38
C ILE A 248 1.06 11.81 7.16
N VAL A 249 0.34 10.97 6.40
CA VAL A 249 0.80 9.61 6.06
C VAL A 249 1.96 9.66 5.06
N GLU A 250 1.92 10.58 4.09
CA GLU A 250 3.01 10.81 3.13
C GLU A 250 4.29 11.33 3.82
N ASP A 251 4.16 12.34 4.68
CA ASP A 251 5.27 12.94 5.44
C ASP A 251 5.91 11.93 6.40
N TRP A 252 5.09 11.19 7.15
CA TRP A 252 5.55 10.08 7.98
C TRP A 252 6.28 9.02 7.16
N GLY A 253 5.70 8.60 6.03
CA GLY A 253 6.31 7.62 5.13
C GLY A 253 7.66 8.09 4.60
N ALA A 254 7.79 9.37 4.25
CA ALA A 254 9.04 9.96 3.80
C ALA A 254 10.14 9.88 4.87
N LEU A 255 9.80 10.15 6.14
CA LEU A 255 10.74 10.03 7.26
C LEU A 255 11.14 8.57 7.52
N ILE A 256 10.19 7.62 7.47
CA ILE A 256 10.49 6.19 7.63
C ILE A 256 11.38 5.69 6.49
N ARG A 257 11.10 6.09 5.24
CA ARG A 257 11.97 5.77 4.10
C ARG A 257 13.37 6.36 4.28
N LYS A 258 13.47 7.62 4.72
CA LYS A 258 14.76 8.27 5.01
C LYS A 258 15.55 7.53 6.10
N ARG A 259 14.88 7.10 7.18
CA ARG A 259 15.48 6.29 8.27
C ARG A 259 16.11 4.98 7.76
N HIS A 260 15.57 4.41 6.70
CA HIS A 260 16.00 3.13 6.12
C HIS A 260 16.68 3.29 4.74
N ALA A 261 17.11 4.51 4.37
CA ALA A 261 17.72 4.77 3.06
C ALA A 261 18.94 3.88 2.76
N ALA A 262 19.75 3.58 3.79
CA ALA A 262 20.95 2.74 3.66
C ALA A 262 20.65 1.29 3.26
N THR A 263 19.40 0.81 3.40
CA THR A 263 19.04 -0.56 2.99
C THR A 263 18.65 -0.66 1.51
N GLY A 264 18.67 0.45 0.76
CA GLY A 264 18.24 0.52 -0.64
C GLY A 264 16.72 0.65 -0.85
N GLY A 265 15.90 0.36 0.17
CA GLY A 265 14.44 0.46 0.11
C GLY A 265 13.85 1.82 0.51
N GLY A 266 14.68 2.80 0.89
CA GLY A 266 14.26 4.12 1.35
C GLY A 266 13.74 5.08 0.27
N LYS A 267 13.16 4.57 -0.82
CA LYS A 267 12.52 5.36 -1.88
C LYS A 267 11.23 4.71 -2.34
N ILE A 268 10.34 5.50 -2.95
CA ILE A 268 9.22 4.94 -3.69
C ILE A 268 9.80 4.21 -4.90
N ARG A 269 9.41 2.96 -5.08
CA ARG A 269 9.93 2.11 -6.17
C ARG A 269 9.35 2.56 -7.50
N ASP A 270 10.18 2.59 -8.52
CA ASP A 270 9.72 2.83 -9.88
C ASP A 270 8.76 1.70 -10.31
N PRO A 271 7.47 1.96 -10.58
CA PRO A 271 6.54 0.93 -10.98
C PRO A 271 6.91 0.29 -12.33
N TYR A 272 7.82 0.91 -13.09
CA TYR A 272 8.29 0.41 -14.38
C TYR A 272 9.57 -0.43 -14.29
N SER A 273 10.17 -0.58 -13.11
CA SER A 273 11.41 -1.38 -12.94
C SER A 273 11.17 -2.88 -12.77
N ASN A 274 9.92 -3.34 -12.84
CA ASN A 274 9.53 -4.74 -12.67
C ASN A 274 8.36 -5.09 -13.61
N PRO A 275 8.40 -6.23 -14.33
CA PRO A 275 7.32 -6.59 -15.26
C PRO A 275 5.92 -6.64 -14.64
N MET A 276 5.79 -7.09 -13.38
CA MET A 276 4.48 -7.27 -12.73
C MET A 276 3.73 -5.97 -12.49
N THR A 277 4.48 -4.88 -12.29
CA THR A 277 3.91 -3.54 -12.17
C THR A 277 3.97 -2.80 -13.50
N ALA A 278 4.97 -3.04 -14.36
CA ALA A 278 5.14 -2.30 -15.61
C ALA A 278 4.16 -2.70 -16.72
N MET A 279 3.87 -4.00 -16.85
CA MET A 279 3.14 -4.56 -17.97
C MET A 279 1.76 -5.08 -17.56
N LEU A 280 0.83 -5.07 -18.50
CA LEU A 280 -0.46 -5.73 -18.36
C LEU A 280 -0.24 -7.22 -18.06
N GLY A 281 -0.85 -7.72 -16.99
CA GLY A 281 -0.68 -9.09 -16.51
C GLY A 281 -1.89 -9.97 -16.70
N TYR A 282 -1.71 -11.28 -16.56
CA TYR A 282 -2.83 -12.22 -16.47
C TYR A 282 -2.67 -13.11 -15.23
N ASN A 283 -3.65 -13.01 -14.31
CA ASN A 283 -3.62 -13.69 -13.02
C ASN A 283 -4.50 -14.94 -12.98
N THR A 284 -4.06 -15.96 -12.24
CA THR A 284 -4.79 -17.23 -12.03
C THR A 284 -5.08 -17.50 -10.55
N ASP A 285 -4.95 -16.47 -9.72
CA ASP A 285 -5.20 -16.42 -8.28
C ASP A 285 -6.68 -16.54 -7.89
N ASN A 286 -6.91 -16.63 -6.58
CA ASN A 286 -8.24 -16.81 -6.01
C ASN A 286 -9.20 -15.67 -6.39
N GLY A 287 -10.14 -15.98 -7.28
CA GLY A 287 -11.06 -15.00 -7.85
C GLY A 287 -11.06 -15.02 -9.38
N ALA A 288 -10.01 -15.57 -10.01
CA ALA A 288 -9.89 -15.80 -11.45
C ALA A 288 -10.70 -17.02 -11.93
N TYR A 289 -10.93 -17.13 -13.25
CA TYR A 289 -11.61 -18.29 -13.84
C TYR A 289 -10.80 -19.60 -13.68
N TYR A 290 -9.48 -19.53 -13.79
CA TYR A 290 -8.58 -20.70 -13.76
C TYR A 290 -7.97 -20.96 -12.39
N TYR A 291 -8.55 -20.41 -11.33
CA TYR A 291 -8.16 -20.78 -9.97
C TYR A 291 -8.71 -22.17 -9.61
N TYR A 292 -7.83 -23.16 -9.52
CA TYR A 292 -8.23 -24.57 -9.30
C TYR A 292 -9.25 -25.07 -10.35
N ASN A 293 -9.14 -24.56 -11.58
CA ASN A 293 -10.00 -24.88 -12.70
C ASN A 293 -9.19 -24.82 -14.00
N THR A 294 -9.44 -25.74 -14.93
CA THR A 294 -8.77 -25.80 -16.23
C THR A 294 -9.79 -25.62 -17.36
N GLU A 295 -9.31 -25.40 -18.58
CA GLU A 295 -10.18 -25.55 -19.73
C GLU A 295 -10.71 -26.98 -19.85
N LYS A 296 -11.93 -27.11 -20.37
CA LYS A 296 -12.62 -28.40 -20.40
C LYS A 296 -11.79 -29.44 -21.16
N GLY A 297 -11.46 -30.55 -20.50
CA GLY A 297 -10.68 -31.64 -21.07
C GLY A 297 -9.17 -31.37 -21.16
N LYS A 298 -8.67 -30.31 -20.53
CA LYS A 298 -7.26 -29.92 -20.50
C LYS A 298 -6.67 -30.02 -19.09
N ASN A 299 -5.36 -30.25 -19.01
CA ASN A 299 -4.57 -29.97 -17.81
C ASN A 299 -4.21 -28.47 -17.77
N TYR A 300 -3.39 -28.04 -16.80
CA TYR A 300 -3.00 -26.64 -16.73
C TYR A 300 -1.95 -26.25 -17.77
N GLU A 301 -1.02 -27.14 -18.12
CA GLU A 301 -0.09 -26.90 -19.22
C GLU A 301 -0.82 -26.49 -20.51
N ASP A 302 -1.75 -27.34 -20.97
CA ASP A 302 -2.57 -27.09 -22.15
C ASP A 302 -3.49 -25.87 -22.01
N THR A 303 -3.93 -25.57 -20.78
CA THR A 303 -4.77 -24.40 -20.48
C THR A 303 -3.96 -23.11 -20.58
N MET A 304 -2.76 -23.05 -20.01
CA MET A 304 -1.89 -21.87 -20.07
C MET A 304 -1.44 -21.58 -21.50
N ILE A 305 -1.12 -22.62 -22.27
CA ILE A 305 -0.79 -22.49 -23.70
C ILE A 305 -1.98 -21.93 -24.48
N ALA A 306 -3.19 -22.49 -24.26
CA ALA A 306 -4.40 -22.01 -24.92
C ALA A 306 -4.75 -20.55 -24.55
N LEU A 307 -4.49 -20.15 -23.30
CA LEU A 307 -4.63 -18.77 -22.87
C LEU A 307 -3.71 -17.85 -23.68
N ARG A 308 -2.42 -18.21 -23.80
CA ARG A 308 -1.48 -17.40 -24.58
C ARG A 308 -1.89 -17.28 -26.04
N GLU A 309 -2.32 -18.37 -26.66
CA GLU A 309 -2.83 -18.39 -28.04
C GLU A 309 -4.06 -17.50 -28.20
N GLN A 310 -5.03 -17.62 -27.29
CA GLN A 310 -6.24 -16.79 -27.29
C GLN A 310 -5.89 -15.31 -27.14
N HIS A 311 -5.03 -14.95 -26.19
CA HIS A 311 -4.66 -13.56 -25.94
C HIS A 311 -3.94 -12.94 -27.14
N LYS A 312 -3.07 -13.69 -27.83
CA LYS A 312 -2.50 -13.26 -29.12
C LYS A 312 -3.60 -13.04 -30.17
N LYS A 313 -4.55 -13.97 -30.27
CA LYS A 313 -5.65 -13.92 -31.25
C LYS A 313 -6.56 -12.71 -31.06
N VAL A 314 -6.86 -12.31 -29.82
CA VAL A 314 -7.72 -11.16 -29.51
C VAL A 314 -6.94 -9.85 -29.34
N GLY A 315 -5.62 -9.86 -29.53
CA GLY A 315 -4.79 -8.66 -29.46
C GLY A 315 -4.59 -8.14 -28.04
N LEU A 316 -4.59 -9.00 -27.01
CA LEU A 316 -4.27 -8.62 -25.64
C LEU A 316 -2.77 -8.81 -25.35
N PRO A 317 -2.00 -7.72 -25.16
CA PRO A 317 -0.55 -7.75 -25.03
C PRO A 317 -0.12 -8.04 -23.58
N TYR A 318 -0.55 -9.16 -23.00
CA TYR A 318 -0.10 -9.55 -21.66
C TYR A 318 1.43 -9.76 -21.65
N GLY A 319 2.11 -9.08 -20.73
CA GLY A 319 3.55 -9.11 -20.54
C GLY A 319 4.03 -10.08 -19.46
N TYR A 320 3.12 -10.73 -18.71
CA TYR A 320 3.45 -11.80 -17.76
C TYR A 320 2.24 -12.69 -17.49
N TYR A 321 2.49 -13.89 -16.95
CA TYR A 321 1.46 -14.80 -16.45
C TYR A 321 1.72 -15.20 -15.01
N GLU A 322 0.66 -15.41 -14.25
CA GLU A 322 0.73 -15.97 -12.90
C GLU A 322 0.47 -17.47 -12.88
N LEU A 323 1.28 -18.20 -12.11
CA LEU A 323 0.96 -19.55 -11.63
C LEU A 323 0.58 -19.48 -10.15
N ASP A 324 -0.73 -19.56 -9.86
CA ASP A 324 -1.21 -19.59 -8.48
C ASP A 324 -0.95 -20.96 -7.81
N SER A 325 -1.26 -21.08 -6.53
CA SER A 325 -0.97 -22.19 -5.64
C SER A 325 -1.24 -23.60 -6.19
N TRP A 326 -2.03 -23.80 -7.24
CA TRP A 326 -2.33 -25.11 -7.81
C TRP A 326 -1.14 -25.83 -8.48
N TRP A 327 -0.03 -25.15 -8.81
CA TRP A 327 1.06 -25.74 -9.62
C TRP A 327 2.03 -26.69 -8.90
N TYR A 328 2.11 -26.64 -7.56
CA TYR A 328 3.09 -27.41 -6.77
C TYR A 328 2.44 -28.36 -5.75
N PRO A 329 3.13 -29.46 -5.35
CA PRO A 329 2.57 -30.46 -4.45
C PRO A 329 2.35 -29.94 -3.02
N LYS A 330 1.27 -30.39 -2.40
CA LYS A 330 0.84 -29.92 -1.06
C LYS A 330 0.63 -31.06 -0.07
N SER A 331 0.84 -30.76 1.21
CA SER A 331 0.78 -31.76 2.29
C SER A 331 -0.57 -32.45 2.48
N TYR A 332 -1.70 -31.85 2.10
CA TYR A 332 -3.02 -32.51 2.21
C TYR A 332 -3.33 -33.49 1.08
N GLU A 333 -2.55 -33.55 0.00
CA GLU A 333 -2.98 -34.27 -1.21
C GLU A 333 -3.16 -35.77 -0.97
N LYS A 334 -2.39 -36.33 -0.02
CA LYS A 334 -2.47 -37.72 0.45
C LYS A 334 -3.53 -37.96 1.55
N LEU A 335 -4.18 -36.91 2.07
CA LEU A 335 -5.24 -37.08 3.07
C LEU A 335 -6.53 -37.60 2.42
N PRO A 336 -7.36 -38.40 3.13
CA PRO A 336 -8.70 -38.76 2.68
C PRO A 336 -9.55 -37.53 2.31
N ALA A 337 -10.42 -37.65 1.31
CA ALA A 337 -11.23 -36.52 0.80
C ALA A 337 -12.05 -35.80 1.89
N LEU A 338 -12.58 -36.55 2.86
CA LEU A 338 -13.32 -36.01 4.01
C LEU A 338 -12.47 -35.12 4.92
N LEU A 339 -11.14 -35.31 4.96
CA LEU A 339 -10.23 -34.49 5.75
C LEU A 339 -9.68 -33.29 4.96
N LYS A 340 -9.68 -33.34 3.61
CA LYS A 340 -9.22 -32.24 2.76
C LYS A 340 -10.02 -30.95 2.93
N ILE A 341 -11.30 -31.04 3.34
CA ILE A 341 -12.15 -29.86 3.59
C ILE A 341 -11.77 -29.09 4.86
N PHE A 342 -11.01 -29.69 5.78
CA PHE A 342 -10.63 -29.07 7.05
C PHE A 342 -9.17 -28.59 7.10
N VAL A 343 -8.36 -28.86 6.06
CA VAL A 343 -6.91 -28.62 6.08
C VAL A 343 -6.48 -27.82 4.86
N SER A 344 -5.82 -26.67 5.09
CA SER A 344 -5.10 -25.95 4.04
C SER A 344 -3.66 -26.47 3.97
N GLY A 345 -3.18 -26.77 2.76
CA GLY A 345 -1.94 -27.50 2.55
C GLY A 345 -0.73 -26.60 2.40
N SER A 346 0.36 -27.00 3.03
CA SER A 346 1.69 -26.44 2.93
C SER A 346 2.46 -26.98 1.72
N ALA A 347 3.41 -26.21 1.19
CA ALA A 347 4.26 -26.60 0.07
C ALA A 347 5.19 -27.75 0.48
N MET A 348 5.13 -28.87 -0.25
CA MET A 348 6.00 -30.05 -0.03
C MET A 348 7.29 -29.96 -0.84
N HIS A 349 7.19 -29.40 -2.04
CA HIS A 349 8.27 -29.08 -2.96
C HIS A 349 7.80 -27.88 -3.78
N TRP A 350 8.71 -26.95 -4.10
CA TRP A 350 8.38 -25.72 -4.82
C TRP A 350 9.43 -25.51 -5.91
N GLY A 351 9.09 -25.84 -7.16
CA GLY A 351 10.01 -25.80 -8.29
C GLY A 351 9.87 -27.02 -9.18
N GLU A 352 10.97 -27.37 -9.85
CA GLU A 352 11.10 -28.55 -10.71
C GLU A 352 11.52 -29.80 -9.90
N PRO A 353 10.90 -30.97 -10.13
CA PRO A 353 9.75 -31.18 -11.02
C PRO A 353 8.43 -30.66 -10.42
N PRO A 354 7.55 -30.01 -11.22
CA PRO A 354 6.22 -29.63 -10.77
C PRO A 354 5.32 -30.87 -10.62
N LYS A 355 4.03 -30.64 -10.33
CA LYS A 355 3.04 -31.71 -10.34
C LYS A 355 2.90 -32.34 -11.74
N PRO A 356 3.20 -33.64 -11.93
CA PRO A 356 3.24 -34.26 -13.25
C PRO A 356 1.86 -34.39 -13.91
N ASP A 357 0.78 -34.43 -13.13
CA ASP A 357 -0.61 -34.42 -13.62
C ASP A 357 -1.05 -33.04 -14.15
N ILE A 358 -0.33 -31.98 -13.77
CA ILE A 358 -0.63 -30.59 -14.09
C ILE A 358 0.28 -30.07 -15.22
N PHE A 359 1.57 -30.40 -15.13
CA PHE A 359 2.64 -30.01 -16.05
C PHE A 359 3.48 -31.23 -16.44
N PRO A 360 2.95 -32.10 -17.34
CA PRO A 360 3.61 -33.34 -17.71
C PRO A 360 5.00 -33.13 -18.35
N HIS A 361 5.26 -31.97 -18.95
CA HIS A 361 6.55 -31.64 -19.58
C HIS A 361 7.42 -30.66 -18.77
N GLY A 362 7.02 -30.33 -17.54
CA GLY A 362 7.76 -29.41 -16.66
C GLY A 362 7.47 -27.92 -16.91
N LEU A 363 7.90 -27.07 -15.97
CA LEU A 363 7.68 -25.62 -16.01
C LEU A 363 8.47 -24.95 -17.13
N LYS A 364 9.68 -25.44 -17.42
CA LYS A 364 10.51 -24.89 -18.51
C LYS A 364 9.82 -25.01 -19.87
N HIS A 365 9.18 -26.16 -20.15
CA HIS A 365 8.41 -26.36 -21.38
C HIS A 365 7.27 -25.34 -21.51
N VAL A 366 6.48 -25.18 -20.44
CA VAL A 366 5.37 -24.22 -20.41
C VAL A 366 5.87 -22.81 -20.66
N TRP A 367 6.96 -22.40 -19.98
CA TRP A 367 7.53 -21.07 -20.13
C TRP A 367 7.97 -20.78 -21.57
N GLU A 368 8.58 -21.75 -22.25
CA GLU A 368 8.93 -21.63 -23.68
C GLU A 368 7.69 -21.45 -24.56
N LYS A 369 6.59 -22.16 -24.26
CA LYS A 369 5.30 -22.01 -24.96
C LYS A 369 4.55 -20.72 -24.62
N LEU A 370 4.88 -20.08 -23.50
CA LEU A 370 4.42 -18.74 -23.13
C LEU A 370 5.32 -17.63 -23.68
N ASP A 371 6.06 -17.90 -24.77
CA ASP A 371 7.05 -17.01 -25.39
C ASP A 371 8.12 -16.47 -24.43
N LYS A 372 8.46 -17.26 -23.41
CA LYS A 372 9.41 -16.89 -22.36
C LYS A 372 9.04 -15.61 -21.59
N LEU A 373 7.75 -15.26 -21.54
CA LEU A 373 7.28 -14.15 -20.73
C LEU A 373 7.57 -14.40 -19.23
N PRO A 374 7.84 -13.33 -18.45
CA PRO A 374 7.97 -13.40 -17.01
C PRO A 374 6.85 -14.21 -16.33
N LEU A 375 7.22 -15.05 -15.36
CA LEU A 375 6.26 -15.72 -14.49
C LEU A 375 6.25 -15.07 -13.10
N MET A 376 5.05 -14.83 -12.58
CA MET A 376 4.79 -14.63 -11.15
C MET A 376 4.28 -15.93 -10.56
N CYS A 377 4.90 -16.42 -9.49
CA CYS A 377 4.48 -17.69 -8.90
C CYS A 377 4.11 -17.53 -7.44
N HIS A 378 2.90 -17.98 -7.10
CA HIS A 378 2.41 -18.08 -5.73
C HIS A 378 3.24 -19.07 -4.91
N SER A 379 3.46 -18.75 -3.64
CA SER A 379 3.97 -19.68 -2.64
C SER A 379 3.19 -19.61 -1.32
N ARG A 380 2.84 -20.79 -0.80
CA ARG A 380 2.33 -20.96 0.57
C ARG A 380 3.50 -21.04 1.54
N TRP A 381 3.22 -21.34 2.80
CA TRP A 381 4.25 -21.74 3.75
C TRP A 381 4.76 -23.16 3.46
N PHE A 382 5.96 -23.47 3.92
CA PHE A 382 6.59 -24.78 3.73
C PHE A 382 6.09 -25.82 4.73
N SER A 383 6.02 -27.07 4.26
CA SER A 383 5.61 -28.21 5.05
C SER A 383 6.76 -28.71 5.93
N PRO A 384 6.50 -29.06 7.21
CA PRO A 384 7.44 -29.83 8.02
C PRO A 384 7.85 -31.18 7.42
N MET A 385 7.06 -31.71 6.49
CA MET A 385 7.34 -32.96 5.76
C MET A 385 8.07 -32.73 4.43
N SER A 386 8.41 -31.48 4.10
CA SER A 386 9.16 -31.17 2.88
C SER A 386 10.57 -31.75 2.96
N HIS A 387 11.10 -32.22 1.83
CA HIS A 387 12.51 -32.62 1.69
C HIS A 387 13.47 -31.48 2.08
N TYR A 388 13.10 -30.21 1.87
CA TYR A 388 13.92 -29.05 2.26
C TYR A 388 14.25 -29.04 3.76
N VAL A 389 13.38 -29.56 4.63
CA VAL A 389 13.62 -29.61 6.09
C VAL A 389 14.76 -30.57 6.45
N LYS A 390 15.12 -31.51 5.55
CA LYS A 390 16.26 -32.43 5.73
C LYS A 390 17.56 -31.86 5.16
N GLU A 391 17.45 -30.98 4.16
CA GLU A 391 18.58 -30.44 3.39
C GLU A 391 19.07 -29.10 3.95
N TYR A 392 18.18 -28.30 4.53
CA TYR A 392 18.46 -26.95 5.02
C TYR A 392 17.99 -26.78 6.47
N ASP A 393 18.53 -25.78 7.15
CA ASP A 393 18.07 -25.43 8.50
C ASP A 393 16.70 -24.75 8.46
N PHE A 394 15.69 -25.43 8.99
CA PHE A 394 14.32 -24.96 9.11
C PHE A 394 13.90 -24.87 10.58
N TYR A 395 13.19 -23.80 10.93
CA TYR A 395 12.33 -23.83 12.10
C TYR A 395 11.10 -24.68 11.79
N VAL A 396 10.87 -25.73 12.58
CA VAL A 396 9.65 -26.54 12.52
C VAL A 396 8.76 -26.21 13.71
N GLN A 397 7.55 -25.70 13.43
CA GLN A 397 6.58 -25.39 14.46
C GLN A 397 6.15 -26.65 15.21
N LYS A 398 6.25 -26.65 16.54
CA LYS A 398 5.76 -27.76 17.37
C LYS A 398 4.27 -28.00 17.15
N ALA A 399 3.88 -29.27 17.14
CA ALA A 399 2.50 -29.71 17.12
C ALA A 399 1.67 -29.10 18.25
N SER A 400 0.37 -28.92 18.02
CA SER A 400 -0.56 -28.45 19.03
C SER A 400 -1.89 -29.20 18.93
N VAL A 401 -2.70 -29.14 19.99
CA VAL A 401 -4.06 -29.70 19.99
C VAL A 401 -4.91 -29.07 18.87
N LYS A 402 -4.69 -27.79 18.57
CA LYS A 402 -5.36 -27.07 17.47
C LYS A 402 -5.00 -27.61 16.08
N SER A 403 -3.85 -28.27 15.94
CA SER A 403 -3.41 -28.91 14.70
C SER A 403 -3.59 -30.43 14.75
N LEU A 404 -4.49 -30.93 15.60
CA LEU A 404 -4.74 -32.36 15.82
C LEU A 404 -3.46 -33.17 16.11
N GLY A 405 -2.46 -32.54 16.74
CA GLY A 405 -1.19 -33.19 17.08
C GLY A 405 -0.14 -33.21 15.97
N PHE A 406 -0.32 -32.51 14.84
CA PHE A 406 0.68 -32.46 13.75
C PHE A 406 1.33 -31.08 13.60
N PRO A 407 2.64 -30.99 13.33
CA PRO A 407 3.28 -29.73 12.94
C PRO A 407 2.83 -29.37 11.53
N LEU A 408 2.32 -28.15 11.33
CA LEU A 408 1.80 -27.69 10.03
C LEU A 408 2.68 -26.65 9.34
N PHE A 409 3.56 -25.97 10.08
CA PHE A 409 4.34 -24.84 9.60
C PHE A 409 5.84 -25.07 9.75
N ALA A 410 6.59 -24.80 8.70
CA ALA A 410 8.04 -24.69 8.74
C ALA A 410 8.52 -23.44 7.99
N ALA A 411 9.64 -22.87 8.42
CA ALA A 411 10.27 -21.74 7.75
C ALA A 411 11.80 -21.89 7.71
N PRO A 412 12.44 -21.58 6.57
CA PRO A 412 13.90 -21.61 6.45
C PRO A 412 14.53 -20.56 7.38
N ARG A 413 15.66 -20.87 7.99
CA ARG A 413 16.40 -19.93 8.86
C ARG A 413 17.48 -19.15 8.11
N ASN A 414 18.10 -19.78 7.12
CA ASN A 414 19.35 -19.29 6.54
C ASN A 414 19.18 -18.85 5.07
N GLN A 415 20.21 -18.17 4.57
CA GLN A 415 20.23 -17.57 3.23
C GLN A 415 20.39 -18.59 2.10
N ASP A 416 21.12 -19.68 2.36
CA ASP A 416 21.42 -20.77 1.43
C ASP A 416 20.17 -21.36 0.77
N PHE A 417 19.12 -21.63 1.55
CA PHE A 417 17.85 -22.12 1.03
C PHE A 417 17.26 -21.18 -0.03
N TRP A 418 17.25 -19.87 0.24
CA TRP A 418 16.67 -18.89 -0.67
C TRP A 418 17.49 -18.73 -1.94
N ASP A 419 18.82 -18.71 -1.81
CA ASP A 419 19.73 -18.63 -2.95
C ASP A 419 19.53 -19.82 -3.89
N ASP A 420 19.51 -21.05 -3.37
CA ASP A 420 19.33 -22.25 -4.19
C ASP A 420 17.93 -22.34 -4.80
N LEU A 421 16.88 -22.00 -4.04
CA LEU A 421 15.51 -21.95 -4.53
C LEU A 421 15.38 -21.00 -5.72
N PHE A 422 15.89 -19.78 -5.61
CA PHE A 422 15.75 -18.76 -6.65
C PHE A 422 16.70 -18.97 -7.83
N LYS A 423 17.91 -19.51 -7.59
CA LYS A 423 18.81 -19.93 -8.66
C LYS A 423 18.14 -20.95 -9.57
N ALA A 424 17.58 -22.02 -8.99
CA ALA A 424 16.89 -23.06 -9.74
C ALA A 424 15.63 -22.51 -10.43
N SER A 425 14.91 -21.60 -9.76
CA SER A 425 13.63 -21.11 -10.27
C SER A 425 13.76 -20.13 -11.44
N ARG A 426 14.92 -19.48 -11.57
CA ARG A 426 15.19 -18.58 -12.70
C ARG A 426 15.16 -19.31 -14.05
N GLU A 427 15.58 -20.58 -14.07
CA GLU A 427 15.74 -21.41 -15.27
C GLU A 427 14.43 -21.73 -16.00
N TRP A 428 13.31 -21.68 -15.30
CA TRP A 428 11.97 -21.90 -15.87
C TRP A 428 11.14 -20.60 -15.94
N GLY A 429 11.76 -19.43 -15.77
CA GLY A 429 11.11 -18.15 -16.08
C GLY A 429 10.54 -17.35 -14.91
N LEU A 430 10.78 -17.77 -13.65
CA LEU A 430 10.37 -16.98 -12.48
C LEU A 430 11.02 -15.60 -12.51
N ARG A 431 10.20 -14.55 -12.34
CA ARG A 431 10.65 -13.16 -12.17
C ARG A 431 10.03 -12.48 -10.95
N CYS A 432 8.90 -12.96 -10.46
CA CYS A 432 8.29 -12.48 -9.22
C CYS A 432 7.87 -13.64 -8.33
N TYR A 433 8.40 -13.70 -7.10
CA TYR A 433 7.94 -14.63 -6.08
C TYR A 433 6.83 -13.98 -5.25
N LEU A 434 5.62 -14.53 -5.34
CA LEU A 434 4.50 -14.09 -4.53
C LEU A 434 4.49 -14.91 -3.24
N GLN A 435 4.93 -14.28 -2.14
CA GLN A 435 4.83 -14.89 -0.82
C GLN A 435 3.43 -14.65 -0.25
N ASP A 436 2.63 -15.71 -0.21
CA ASP A 436 1.27 -15.69 0.31
C ASP A 436 1.20 -16.22 1.75
N TRP A 437 0.01 -16.13 2.35
CA TRP A 437 -0.33 -16.64 3.68
C TRP A 437 0.51 -16.00 4.81
N LEU A 438 1.10 -14.82 4.57
CA LEU A 438 1.99 -14.14 5.52
C LEU A 438 1.36 -13.96 6.89
N ASN A 439 0.07 -13.58 6.94
CA ASN A 439 -0.65 -13.49 8.21
C ASN A 439 -0.71 -14.82 8.97
N TYR A 440 -0.92 -15.95 8.28
CA TYR A 440 -0.96 -17.26 8.94
C TYR A 440 0.42 -17.69 9.41
N GLN A 441 1.46 -17.43 8.62
CA GLN A 441 2.85 -17.70 8.99
C GLN A 441 3.23 -16.91 10.24
N TYR A 442 2.95 -15.61 10.27
CA TYR A 442 3.20 -14.75 11.42
C TYR A 442 2.45 -15.19 12.69
N GLU A 443 1.19 -15.63 12.54
CA GLU A 443 0.38 -16.04 13.68
C GLU A 443 0.77 -17.41 14.26
N ASN A 444 1.23 -18.33 13.41
CA ASN A 444 1.42 -19.75 13.78
C ASN A 444 2.89 -20.19 13.92
N ILE A 445 3.85 -19.49 13.31
CA ILE A 445 5.28 -19.76 13.51
C ILE A 445 5.72 -19.01 14.77
N HIS A 446 5.89 -19.76 15.88
CA HIS A 446 6.13 -19.20 17.21
C HIS A 446 7.20 -18.10 17.29
N PRO A 447 8.43 -18.28 16.74
CA PRO A 447 9.48 -17.26 16.84
C PRO A 447 9.15 -15.95 16.13
N MET A 448 8.20 -15.90 15.18
CA MET A 448 7.78 -14.64 14.53
C MET A 448 7.32 -13.55 15.51
N LYS A 449 6.83 -13.96 16.69
CA LYS A 449 6.32 -13.06 17.75
C LYS A 449 7.11 -13.14 19.06
N HIS A 450 8.05 -14.08 19.19
CA HIS A 450 8.72 -14.40 20.45
C HIS A 450 10.24 -14.27 20.38
N ASP A 451 10.79 -14.20 19.17
CA ASP A 451 12.19 -13.93 18.91
C ASP A 451 12.32 -12.51 18.37
N LEU A 452 13.37 -11.82 18.80
CA LEU A 452 13.60 -10.42 18.44
C LEU A 452 13.92 -10.24 16.95
N GLU A 453 14.59 -11.21 16.35
CA GLU A 453 15.23 -11.10 15.03
C GLU A 453 14.62 -12.03 13.98
N PHE A 454 13.99 -13.14 14.38
CA PHE A 454 13.58 -14.21 13.46
C PHE A 454 12.75 -13.74 12.25
N ALA A 455 11.70 -12.94 12.46
CA ALA A 455 10.83 -12.49 11.37
C ALA A 455 11.55 -11.52 10.40
N GLU A 456 12.39 -10.65 10.95
CA GLU A 456 13.20 -9.72 10.17
C GLU A 456 14.27 -10.47 9.36
N ALA A 457 14.98 -11.41 9.98
CA ALA A 457 15.95 -12.26 9.30
C ALA A 457 15.29 -13.09 8.18
N TRP A 458 14.13 -13.70 8.46
CA TRP A 458 13.39 -14.51 7.48
C TRP A 458 13.00 -13.70 6.23
N THR A 459 12.41 -12.53 6.42
CA THR A 459 12.02 -11.65 5.30
C THR A 459 13.23 -11.07 4.56
N THR A 460 14.30 -10.74 5.28
CA THR A 460 15.54 -10.22 4.70
C THR A 460 16.25 -11.26 3.85
N ASN A 461 16.35 -12.51 4.34
CA ASN A 461 17.02 -13.59 3.61
C ASN A 461 16.26 -13.93 2.32
N MET A 462 14.93 -13.96 2.38
CA MET A 462 14.06 -14.13 1.21
C MET A 462 14.28 -13.02 0.19
N ALA A 463 14.27 -11.76 0.62
CA ALA A 463 14.48 -10.61 -0.27
C ALA A 463 15.86 -10.62 -0.92
N LYS A 464 16.92 -10.85 -0.14
CA LYS A 464 18.31 -10.94 -0.65
C LYS A 464 18.48 -12.07 -1.66
N GLY A 465 17.91 -13.24 -1.40
CA GLY A 465 17.99 -14.36 -2.33
C GLY A 465 17.30 -14.03 -3.65
N ALA A 466 16.10 -13.43 -3.59
CA ALA A 466 15.37 -13.02 -4.78
C ALA A 466 16.15 -11.96 -5.58
N GLU A 467 16.69 -10.95 -4.91
CA GLU A 467 17.47 -9.87 -5.54
C GLU A 467 18.73 -10.42 -6.22
N LYS A 468 19.50 -11.26 -5.53
CA LYS A 468 20.71 -11.92 -6.04
C LYS A 468 20.45 -12.65 -7.35
N HIS A 469 19.26 -13.22 -7.51
CA HIS A 469 18.86 -13.98 -8.69
C HIS A 469 17.96 -13.19 -9.66
N GLY A 470 17.89 -11.86 -9.52
CA GLY A 470 17.19 -10.95 -10.45
C GLY A 470 15.66 -11.07 -10.40
N MET A 471 15.11 -11.35 -9.21
CA MET A 471 13.69 -11.50 -8.95
C MET A 471 13.16 -10.42 -8.03
N THR A 472 11.87 -10.11 -8.20
CA THR A 472 11.10 -9.25 -7.30
C THR A 472 10.18 -10.07 -6.41
N LEU A 473 9.64 -9.44 -5.37
CA LEU A 473 8.70 -10.05 -4.44
C LEU A 473 7.35 -9.33 -4.46
N GLN A 474 6.28 -10.12 -4.38
CA GLN A 474 4.94 -9.67 -4.01
C GLN A 474 4.55 -10.24 -2.66
N TYR A 475 4.01 -9.40 -1.77
CA TYR A 475 3.43 -9.87 -0.52
C TYR A 475 1.91 -10.02 -0.62
N CYS A 476 1.40 -11.20 -0.24
CA CYS A 476 -0.02 -11.49 -0.17
C CYS A 476 -0.45 -11.88 1.24
N MET A 477 -1.69 -11.54 1.59
CA MET A 477 -2.22 -11.62 2.96
C MET A 477 -1.32 -10.95 4.01
N ALA A 478 -0.56 -9.94 3.60
CA ALA A 478 0.43 -9.27 4.43
C ALA A 478 -0.27 -8.54 5.58
N PRO A 479 0.07 -8.83 6.86
CA PRO A 479 -0.28 -7.94 7.94
C PRO A 479 0.61 -6.70 7.92
N SER A 480 0.19 -5.64 8.61
CA SER A 480 0.84 -4.34 8.53
C SER A 480 2.35 -4.37 8.82
N SER A 481 2.82 -5.26 9.69
CA SER A 481 4.25 -5.41 9.99
C SER A 481 5.09 -5.84 8.78
N PHE A 482 4.55 -6.68 7.87
CA PHE A 482 5.26 -7.07 6.64
C PHE A 482 5.27 -5.92 5.63
N ILE A 483 4.18 -5.16 5.54
CA ILE A 483 4.13 -3.96 4.70
C ILE A 483 5.18 -2.96 5.21
N LEU A 484 5.24 -2.69 6.52
CA LEU A 484 6.27 -1.82 7.10
C LEU A 484 7.69 -2.32 6.86
N GLN A 485 7.94 -3.61 7.09
CA GLN A 485 9.26 -4.21 6.88
C GLN A 485 9.74 -4.05 5.42
N SER A 486 8.82 -4.00 4.45
CA SER A 486 9.18 -3.81 3.04
C SER A 486 9.98 -2.53 2.77
N VAL A 487 9.92 -1.50 3.64
CA VAL A 487 10.77 -0.30 3.51
C VAL A 487 12.26 -0.64 3.52
N LYS A 488 12.63 -1.79 4.11
CA LYS A 488 14.01 -2.26 4.16
C LYS A 488 14.42 -3.12 2.96
N LEU A 489 13.47 -3.55 2.13
CA LEU A 489 13.64 -4.65 1.17
C LEU A 489 13.42 -4.15 -0.27
N PRO A 490 14.45 -3.66 -0.99
CA PRO A 490 14.29 -2.89 -2.22
C PRO A 490 13.53 -3.63 -3.34
N ASN A 491 13.64 -4.95 -3.41
CA ASN A 491 12.99 -5.78 -4.42
C ASN A 491 11.58 -6.29 -4.05
N VAL A 492 11.03 -5.92 -2.88
CA VAL A 492 9.59 -6.08 -2.59
C VAL A 492 8.84 -4.95 -3.27
N MET A 493 8.23 -5.22 -4.42
CA MET A 493 7.71 -4.19 -5.32
C MET A 493 6.24 -3.85 -5.05
N GLN A 494 5.45 -4.82 -4.59
CA GLN A 494 4.01 -4.64 -4.36
C GLN A 494 3.46 -5.53 -3.24
N ALA A 495 2.30 -5.14 -2.70
CA ALA A 495 1.53 -5.95 -1.77
C ALA A 495 0.03 -5.90 -2.09
N ARG A 496 -0.66 -7.04 -1.94
CA ARG A 496 -2.12 -7.11 -1.98
C ARG A 496 -2.70 -6.27 -0.84
N ALA A 497 -3.51 -5.27 -1.19
CA ALA A 497 -4.02 -4.26 -0.25
C ALA A 497 -5.49 -4.47 0.17
N SER A 498 -6.09 -5.60 -0.21
CA SER A 498 -7.48 -5.96 0.05
C SER A 498 -7.68 -7.47 0.05
N ASP A 499 -8.82 -7.94 0.57
CA ASP A 499 -9.20 -9.37 0.56
C ASP A 499 -9.30 -9.94 -0.87
N ASP A 500 -9.40 -11.25 -0.97
CA ASP A 500 -9.51 -11.96 -2.25
C ASP A 500 -10.71 -11.49 -3.08
N HIS A 501 -10.52 -11.42 -4.39
CA HIS A 501 -11.49 -10.92 -5.33
C HIS A 501 -12.78 -11.74 -5.31
N ASN A 502 -13.90 -11.02 -5.26
CA ASN A 502 -15.23 -11.60 -5.41
C ASN A 502 -16.10 -10.64 -6.24
N GLY A 503 -16.41 -11.05 -7.47
CA GLY A 503 -17.18 -10.24 -8.43
C GLY A 503 -18.62 -9.95 -8.01
N MET A 504 -19.14 -10.66 -7.01
CA MET A 504 -20.50 -10.46 -6.49
C MET A 504 -20.55 -9.64 -5.20
N GLN A 505 -19.40 -9.41 -4.54
CA GLN A 505 -19.32 -8.71 -3.27
C GLN A 505 -19.64 -7.22 -3.46
N PRO A 506 -20.47 -6.61 -2.59
CA PRO A 506 -20.72 -5.17 -2.64
C PRO A 506 -19.44 -4.36 -2.50
N ARG A 507 -19.25 -3.36 -3.37
CA ARG A 507 -18.00 -2.59 -3.47
C ARG A 507 -17.69 -1.76 -2.22
N LYS A 508 -18.71 -1.45 -1.41
CA LYS A 508 -18.58 -0.78 -0.10
C LYS A 508 -17.71 -1.53 0.93
N TRP A 509 -17.49 -2.83 0.76
CA TRP A 509 -16.63 -3.63 1.65
C TRP A 509 -15.18 -3.66 1.18
N TYR A 510 -14.98 -3.48 -0.12
CA TYR A 510 -13.73 -3.68 -0.82
C TYR A 510 -13.02 -2.34 -1.05
N LEU A 511 -13.71 -1.40 -1.71
CA LEU A 511 -13.09 -0.17 -2.21
C LEU A 511 -12.53 0.70 -1.08
N PRO A 512 -13.24 0.97 0.04
CA PRO A 512 -12.66 1.72 1.15
C PRO A 512 -11.52 1.01 1.87
N HIS A 513 -11.53 -0.33 1.92
CA HIS A 513 -10.40 -1.10 2.48
C HIS A 513 -9.18 -0.91 1.57
N PHE A 514 -9.33 -1.25 0.29
CA PHE A 514 -8.25 -1.20 -0.69
C PHE A 514 -7.56 0.17 -0.76
N THR A 515 -8.32 1.25 -0.94
CA THR A 515 -7.76 2.60 -1.14
C THR A 515 -7.15 3.17 0.14
N THR A 516 -7.65 2.80 1.32
CA THR A 516 -7.05 3.23 2.60
C THR A 516 -5.78 2.45 2.92
N THR A 517 -5.72 1.15 2.61
CA THR A 517 -4.48 0.36 2.73
C THR A 517 -3.44 0.78 1.68
N SER A 518 -3.88 1.26 0.51
CA SER A 518 -3.00 1.84 -0.51
C SER A 518 -2.17 3.02 0.01
N MET A 519 -2.69 3.80 0.97
CA MET A 519 -1.93 4.86 1.65
C MET A 519 -0.70 4.30 2.37
N LEU A 520 -0.86 3.19 3.10
CA LEU A 520 0.22 2.54 3.84
C LEU A 520 1.28 1.95 2.89
N CYS A 521 0.84 1.27 1.82
CA CYS A 521 1.74 0.73 0.80
C CYS A 521 2.62 1.83 0.18
N ASN A 522 2.00 2.93 -0.26
CA ASN A 522 2.72 4.06 -0.84
C ASN A 522 3.69 4.71 0.15
N ALA A 523 3.27 4.86 1.41
CA ALA A 523 4.09 5.46 2.46
C ALA A 523 5.40 4.68 2.71
N VAL A 524 5.41 3.35 2.54
CA VAL A 524 6.62 2.52 2.65
C VAL A 524 7.33 2.28 1.30
N GLY A 525 6.80 2.87 0.22
CA GLY A 525 7.41 2.88 -1.10
C GLY A 525 7.10 1.66 -1.99
N ILE A 526 6.05 0.90 -1.70
CA ILE A 526 5.59 -0.22 -2.54
C ILE A 526 4.23 0.09 -3.17
N TRP A 527 3.92 -0.60 -4.27
CA TRP A 527 2.64 -0.39 -4.97
C TRP A 527 1.53 -1.30 -4.42
N PRO A 528 0.30 -0.80 -4.23
CA PRO A 528 -0.83 -1.64 -3.85
C PRO A 528 -1.32 -2.46 -5.03
N HIS A 529 -1.58 -3.74 -4.82
CA HIS A 529 -2.21 -4.62 -5.79
C HIS A 529 -3.68 -4.85 -5.40
N LYS A 530 -4.60 -4.51 -6.33
CA LYS A 530 -6.06 -4.65 -6.20
C LYS A 530 -6.49 -6.10 -5.94
N ASP A 531 -5.73 -7.05 -6.48
CA ASP A 531 -6.16 -8.41 -6.82
C ASP A 531 -6.79 -8.50 -8.22
N VAL A 532 -6.95 -9.73 -8.69
CA VAL A 532 -7.62 -10.07 -9.95
C VAL A 532 -9.03 -9.49 -10.08
N PHE A 533 -9.56 -9.54 -11.29
CA PHE A 533 -10.94 -9.22 -11.62
C PHE A 533 -11.34 -9.87 -12.95
N TYR A 534 -12.65 -9.89 -13.24
CA TYR A 534 -13.14 -10.18 -14.58
C TYR A 534 -13.41 -8.87 -15.33
N SER A 535 -12.97 -8.79 -16.58
CA SER A 535 -13.17 -7.62 -17.43
C SER A 535 -14.56 -7.58 -18.08
N SER A 536 -15.37 -8.63 -17.97
CA SER A 536 -16.75 -8.66 -18.45
C SER A 536 -17.76 -9.06 -17.39
N ASP A 537 -19.01 -8.70 -17.60
CA ASP A 537 -20.16 -9.09 -16.77
C ASP A 537 -20.75 -10.45 -17.16
N LYS A 538 -20.09 -11.15 -18.10
CA LYS A 538 -20.49 -12.48 -18.55
C LYS A 538 -20.49 -13.45 -17.37
N LYS A 539 -21.41 -14.41 -17.41
CA LYS A 539 -21.47 -15.47 -16.40
C LYS A 539 -20.20 -16.32 -16.47
N VAL A 540 -19.52 -16.41 -15.34
CA VAL A 540 -18.35 -17.25 -15.10
C VAL A 540 -18.82 -18.66 -14.72
N TYR A 541 -19.80 -18.73 -13.81
CA TYR A 541 -20.54 -19.94 -13.43
C TYR A 541 -22.05 -19.63 -13.38
N TRP A 542 -22.90 -20.62 -13.12
CA TRP A 542 -24.37 -20.49 -13.18
C TRP A 542 -24.92 -19.18 -12.55
N PHE A 543 -24.47 -18.83 -11.34
CA PHE A 543 -24.91 -17.61 -10.63
C PHE A 543 -23.80 -16.56 -10.44
N TYR A 544 -22.56 -16.84 -10.84
CA TYR A 544 -21.41 -16.01 -10.53
C TYR A 544 -20.93 -15.23 -11.75
N ARG A 545 -20.72 -13.92 -11.57
CA ARG A 545 -20.19 -12.97 -12.56
C ARG A 545 -19.55 -11.79 -11.83
N GLU A 546 -18.77 -10.99 -12.55
CA GLU A 546 -18.45 -9.64 -12.11
C GLU A 546 -19.66 -8.72 -12.28
N LYS A 547 -20.00 -7.98 -11.23
CA LYS A 547 -21.11 -7.02 -11.26
C LYS A 547 -20.69 -5.65 -11.78
N ARG A 548 -19.41 -5.30 -11.64
CA ARG A 548 -18.87 -3.96 -11.93
C ARG A 548 -17.50 -4.04 -12.62
N PRO A 549 -17.38 -4.67 -13.79
CA PRO A 549 -16.09 -4.90 -14.44
C PRO A 549 -15.34 -3.58 -14.71
N GLU A 550 -16.05 -2.53 -15.09
CA GLU A 550 -15.47 -1.21 -15.34
C GLU A 550 -14.87 -0.59 -14.07
N MET A 551 -15.53 -0.75 -12.92
CA MET A 551 -15.04 -0.21 -11.64
C MET A 551 -13.81 -0.97 -11.15
N GLU A 552 -13.80 -2.29 -11.31
CA GLU A 552 -12.65 -3.11 -10.93
C GLU A 552 -11.42 -2.81 -11.80
N CYS A 553 -11.62 -2.68 -13.11
CA CYS A 553 -10.57 -2.32 -14.06
C CYS A 553 -10.02 -0.90 -13.79
N LEU A 554 -10.92 0.07 -13.59
CA LEU A 554 -10.55 1.44 -13.23
C LEU A 554 -9.78 1.50 -11.91
N THR A 555 -10.26 0.79 -10.88
CA THR A 555 -9.60 0.74 -9.57
C THR A 555 -8.21 0.13 -9.66
N ALA A 556 -8.03 -0.90 -10.49
CA ALA A 556 -6.72 -1.50 -10.74
C ALA A 556 -5.77 -0.48 -11.38
N ALA A 557 -6.21 0.24 -12.42
CA ALA A 557 -5.39 1.26 -13.09
C ALA A 557 -5.02 2.44 -12.16
N LEU A 558 -5.98 2.96 -11.40
CA LEU A 558 -5.78 4.06 -10.45
C LEU A 558 -4.88 3.69 -9.26
N SER A 559 -4.64 2.39 -9.01
CA SER A 559 -3.72 1.94 -7.97
C SER A 559 -2.25 2.21 -8.31
N GLY A 560 -1.91 2.40 -9.59
CA GLY A 560 -0.52 2.43 -10.07
C GLY A 560 0.22 1.09 -9.95
N GLY A 561 -0.32 0.09 -9.23
CA GLY A 561 0.23 -1.25 -9.10
C GLY A 561 -0.09 -2.16 -10.29
N PRO A 562 -0.06 -3.49 -10.09
CA PRO A 562 -0.40 -4.46 -11.14
C PRO A 562 -1.84 -4.32 -11.63
N VAL A 563 -2.04 -4.54 -12.92
CA VAL A 563 -3.36 -4.70 -13.55
C VAL A 563 -3.38 -6.08 -14.20
N ALA A 564 -4.12 -7.01 -13.59
CA ALA A 564 -4.15 -8.40 -14.03
C ALA A 564 -5.57 -8.98 -13.97
N PRO A 565 -6.34 -8.95 -15.06
CA PRO A 565 -7.59 -9.71 -15.15
C PRO A 565 -7.34 -11.23 -15.14
N GLY A 566 -8.39 -11.99 -14.85
CA GLY A 566 -8.39 -13.47 -14.79
C GLY A 566 -9.60 -14.07 -15.52
N ASP A 567 -9.94 -13.50 -16.68
CA ASP A 567 -11.09 -13.88 -17.50
C ASP A 567 -11.00 -15.30 -18.06
N LYS A 568 -12.15 -15.92 -18.33
CA LYS A 568 -12.18 -17.13 -19.16
C LYS A 568 -11.81 -16.79 -20.60
N ILE A 569 -11.15 -17.71 -21.31
CA ILE A 569 -11.04 -17.69 -22.78
C ILE A 569 -12.41 -17.38 -23.42
N GLY A 570 -12.46 -16.31 -24.22
CA GLY A 570 -13.65 -15.83 -24.94
C GLY A 570 -14.55 -14.88 -24.13
N ASN A 571 -14.23 -14.63 -22.86
CA ASN A 571 -14.95 -13.69 -22.00
C ASN A 571 -14.20 -12.36 -21.79
N GLU A 572 -13.03 -12.19 -22.39
CA GLU A 572 -12.21 -10.98 -22.24
C GLU A 572 -12.91 -9.77 -22.86
N ASN A 573 -12.92 -8.64 -22.15
CA ASN A 573 -13.30 -7.34 -22.69
C ASN A 573 -12.04 -6.57 -23.09
N VAL A 574 -11.61 -6.77 -24.34
CA VAL A 574 -10.38 -6.16 -24.87
C VAL A 574 -10.43 -4.64 -24.77
N GLU A 575 -11.55 -4.02 -25.14
CA GLU A 575 -11.68 -2.56 -25.12
C GLU A 575 -11.47 -1.99 -23.72
N LEU A 576 -12.11 -2.60 -22.70
CA LEU A 576 -11.98 -2.15 -21.32
C LEU A 576 -10.55 -2.34 -20.79
N ILE A 577 -9.95 -3.51 -21.03
CA ILE A 577 -8.59 -3.82 -20.59
C ILE A 577 -7.58 -2.83 -21.20
N MET A 578 -7.72 -2.54 -22.50
CA MET A 578 -6.84 -1.63 -23.23
C MET A 578 -6.99 -0.16 -22.80
N LYS A 579 -7.96 0.21 -21.94
CA LYS A 579 -7.97 1.55 -21.30
C LYS A 579 -6.87 1.72 -20.26
N THR A 580 -6.20 0.65 -19.85
CA THR A 580 -5.16 0.63 -18.80
C THR A 580 -3.73 0.73 -19.32
N CYS A 581 -3.51 0.47 -20.62
CA CYS A 581 -2.17 0.33 -21.20
C CYS A 581 -2.07 0.91 -22.62
N ARG A 582 -0.83 1.03 -23.10
CA ARG A 582 -0.48 1.21 -24.51
C ARG A 582 -0.78 -0.05 -25.33
N SER A 583 -0.67 0.06 -26.66
CA SER A 583 -0.89 -1.07 -27.57
C SER A 583 0.11 -2.23 -27.38
N ASP A 584 1.29 -1.97 -26.81
CA ASP A 584 2.31 -2.96 -26.43
C ASP A 584 2.12 -3.56 -25.02
N GLY A 585 1.07 -3.15 -24.29
CA GLY A 585 0.78 -3.64 -22.94
C GLY A 585 1.54 -2.92 -21.82
N LEU A 586 2.33 -1.89 -22.12
CA LEU A 586 2.92 -1.04 -21.09
C LEU A 586 1.82 -0.27 -20.35
N LEU A 587 1.73 -0.44 -19.03
CA LEU A 587 0.67 0.16 -18.22
C LEU A 587 0.82 1.68 -18.12
N LEU A 588 -0.29 2.39 -18.28
CA LEU A 588 -0.38 3.83 -18.07
C LEU A 588 -0.77 4.08 -16.62
N LYS A 589 0.08 4.81 -15.88
CA LYS A 589 -0.02 4.88 -14.42
C LYS A 589 -0.07 6.32 -13.91
N PRO A 590 -0.83 6.56 -12.84
CA PRO A 590 -0.65 7.78 -12.06
C PRO A 590 0.71 7.74 -11.33
N ASP A 591 1.15 8.89 -10.84
CA ASP A 591 2.43 9.00 -10.14
C ASP A 591 2.35 8.52 -8.67
N ARG A 592 1.14 8.28 -8.15
CA ARG A 592 0.86 7.67 -6.85
C ARG A 592 -0.44 6.83 -6.90
N PRO A 593 -0.69 5.89 -5.97
CA PRO A 593 -1.99 5.21 -5.93
C PRO A 593 -3.14 6.15 -5.56
N ALA A 594 -4.34 5.84 -6.04
CA ALA A 594 -5.56 6.50 -5.58
C ALA A 594 -5.88 6.16 -4.12
N THR A 595 -6.17 7.21 -3.37
CA THR A 595 -6.45 7.17 -1.94
C THR A 595 -7.75 7.95 -1.64
N PRO A 596 -8.45 7.66 -0.53
CA PRO A 596 -9.60 8.47 -0.13
C PRO A 596 -9.14 9.92 0.06
N VAL A 597 -9.90 10.87 -0.49
CA VAL A 597 -9.62 12.29 -0.25
C VAL A 597 -9.85 12.63 1.22
N ASP A 598 -9.20 13.68 1.71
CA ASP A 598 -9.24 14.07 3.12
C ASP A 598 -10.67 14.30 3.65
N LEU A 599 -11.58 14.77 2.78
CA LEU A 599 -13.01 14.89 3.06
C LEU A 599 -13.66 13.58 3.54
N MET A 600 -13.18 12.41 3.09
CA MET A 600 -13.71 11.11 3.50
C MET A 600 -13.43 10.78 4.97
N PHE A 601 -12.46 11.45 5.59
CA PHE A 601 -12.15 11.28 7.02
C PHE A 601 -12.92 12.26 7.91
N ARG A 602 -13.69 13.17 7.32
CA ARG A 602 -14.63 14.06 8.02
C ARG A 602 -16.04 13.46 8.03
N GLN A 603 -16.91 14.08 8.81
CA GLN A 603 -18.34 13.83 8.66
C GLN A 603 -18.83 14.47 7.35
N HIS A 604 -19.45 13.67 6.47
CA HIS A 604 -20.00 14.14 5.20
C HIS A 604 -21.24 13.32 4.79
N ALA A 605 -22.02 13.89 3.87
CA ALA A 605 -23.16 13.24 3.20
C ALA A 605 -22.94 13.12 1.68
N LYS A 606 -21.68 13.11 1.25
CA LYS A 606 -21.26 12.98 -0.16
C LYS A 606 -21.03 11.54 -0.61
N TYR A 607 -20.87 11.36 -1.93
CA TYR A 607 -20.33 10.14 -2.52
C TYR A 607 -18.97 9.74 -1.93
N TYR A 608 -18.57 8.49 -2.14
CA TYR A 608 -17.22 8.06 -1.79
C TYR A 608 -16.26 8.52 -2.87
N ILE A 609 -15.28 9.35 -2.50
CA ILE A 609 -14.36 10.01 -3.42
C ILE A 609 -12.93 9.56 -3.13
N THR A 610 -12.23 9.14 -4.18
CA THR A 610 -10.80 8.82 -4.14
C THR A 610 -10.10 9.62 -5.22
N SER A 611 -8.83 9.95 -5.01
CA SER A 611 -8.07 10.73 -5.99
C SER A 611 -6.63 10.27 -6.12
N THR A 612 -6.08 10.45 -7.32
CA THR A 612 -4.65 10.40 -7.62
C THR A 612 -4.31 11.47 -8.66
N TRP A 613 -3.05 11.55 -9.09
CA TRP A 613 -2.60 12.53 -10.07
C TRP A 613 -1.40 12.06 -10.90
N SER A 614 -1.17 12.76 -12.01
CA SER A 614 0.09 12.76 -12.79
C SER A 614 0.61 14.20 -12.89
N LYS A 615 1.92 14.41 -12.71
CA LYS A 615 2.59 15.71 -12.78
C LYS A 615 3.54 15.78 -13.96
N LYS A 616 3.52 16.88 -14.73
CA LYS A 616 4.41 17.16 -15.88
C LYS A 616 4.65 18.66 -15.99
N GLY A 617 5.90 19.11 -16.12
CA GLY A 617 6.21 20.54 -16.37
C GLY A 617 5.59 21.54 -15.38
N GLY A 618 5.38 21.16 -14.11
CA GLY A 618 4.70 21.99 -13.10
C GLY A 618 3.17 21.87 -13.08
N TYR A 619 2.57 21.23 -14.10
CA TYR A 619 1.13 20.97 -14.20
C TYR A 619 0.76 19.64 -13.52
N THR A 620 -0.47 19.56 -13.02
CA THR A 620 -1.00 18.36 -12.36
C THR A 620 -2.35 17.99 -12.95
N TRP A 621 -2.47 16.79 -13.51
CA TRP A 621 -3.74 16.17 -13.89
C TRP A 621 -4.26 15.40 -12.70
N ASN A 622 -5.45 15.74 -12.20
CA ASN A 622 -6.05 15.05 -11.06
C ASN A 622 -7.12 14.08 -11.55
N TYR A 623 -7.02 12.82 -11.13
CA TYR A 623 -7.97 11.76 -11.45
C TYR A 623 -8.83 11.48 -10.23
N ILE A 624 -10.10 11.82 -10.29
CA ILE A 624 -11.05 11.75 -9.17
C ILE A 624 -12.07 10.67 -9.48
N HIS A 625 -11.97 9.54 -8.79
CA HIS A 625 -12.95 8.47 -8.88
C HIS A 625 -14.04 8.68 -7.83
N VAL A 626 -15.26 8.89 -8.30
CA VAL A 626 -16.45 9.11 -7.49
C VAL A 626 -17.36 7.91 -7.60
N SER A 627 -17.77 7.33 -6.47
CA SER A 627 -18.59 6.13 -6.44
C SER A 627 -19.70 6.20 -5.39
N ASN A 628 -20.88 5.70 -5.74
CA ASN A 628 -22.02 5.66 -4.82
C ASN A 628 -22.11 4.32 -4.07
N LEU A 629 -21.33 4.20 -3.00
CA LEU A 629 -21.27 3.00 -2.17
C LEU A 629 -22.44 2.90 -1.16
N TRP A 630 -23.05 4.04 -0.80
CA TRP A 630 -24.13 4.14 0.19
C TRP A 630 -25.23 5.12 -0.22
N PRO A 631 -26.11 4.78 -1.18
CA PRO A 631 -27.08 5.71 -1.76
C PRO A 631 -28.02 6.38 -0.75
N SER A 632 -28.41 5.67 0.31
CA SER A 632 -29.29 6.22 1.34
C SER A 632 -28.62 7.31 2.19
N LYS A 633 -27.28 7.36 2.22
CA LYS A 633 -26.47 8.33 2.98
C LYS A 633 -26.03 9.52 2.15
N VAL A 634 -26.07 9.42 0.83
CA VAL A 634 -25.72 10.52 -0.05
C VAL A 634 -26.89 11.51 -0.10
N LYS A 635 -26.67 12.70 0.47
CA LYS A 635 -27.60 13.85 0.43
C LYS A 635 -27.02 15.03 -0.33
N ASP A 636 -25.71 15.05 -0.47
CA ASP A 636 -24.97 16.03 -1.24
C ASP A 636 -24.27 15.31 -2.40
N LYS A 637 -24.69 15.64 -3.62
CA LYS A 637 -24.25 14.96 -4.85
C LYS A 637 -23.21 15.76 -5.64
N ALA A 638 -22.76 16.88 -5.08
CA ALA A 638 -21.77 17.74 -5.69
C ALA A 638 -20.47 17.74 -4.87
N PHE A 639 -19.37 18.10 -5.53
CA PHE A 639 -18.12 18.45 -4.88
C PHE A 639 -17.40 19.51 -5.71
N SER A 640 -16.43 20.22 -5.12
CA SER A 640 -15.66 21.28 -5.77
C SER A 640 -14.15 21.05 -5.64
N GLN A 641 -13.34 21.81 -6.39
CA GLN A 641 -11.87 21.74 -6.28
C GLN A 641 -11.40 22.17 -4.89
N GLU A 642 -12.04 23.20 -4.33
CA GLU A 642 -11.76 23.73 -3.00
C GLU A 642 -11.97 22.67 -1.90
N GLU A 643 -13.07 21.93 -1.95
CA GLU A 643 -13.35 20.84 -1.00
C GLU A 643 -12.34 19.69 -1.08
N LEU A 644 -11.73 19.51 -2.26
CA LEU A 644 -10.66 18.53 -2.48
C LEU A 644 -9.27 19.07 -2.14
N GLY A 645 -9.15 20.35 -1.79
CA GLY A 645 -7.86 21.01 -1.54
C GLY A 645 -7.01 21.19 -2.79
N ILE A 646 -7.62 21.18 -3.98
CA ILE A 646 -6.96 21.33 -5.28
C ILE A 646 -6.93 22.81 -5.65
N LYS A 647 -5.76 23.31 -6.02
CA LYS A 647 -5.53 24.71 -6.43
C LYS A 647 -5.10 24.75 -7.89
N GLY A 648 -5.55 25.78 -8.61
CA GLY A 648 -5.19 26.02 -10.02
C GLY A 648 -6.42 26.30 -10.87
N ARG A 649 -6.20 26.50 -12.18
CA ARG A 649 -7.24 26.64 -13.18
C ARG A 649 -7.39 25.31 -13.92
N TYR A 650 -8.63 24.82 -13.97
CA TYR A 650 -8.95 23.47 -14.41
C TYR A 650 -10.27 23.43 -15.17
N ALA A 651 -10.33 22.56 -16.18
CA ALA A 651 -11.58 22.05 -16.72
C ALA A 651 -11.82 20.64 -16.16
N ALA A 652 -13.07 20.27 -15.88
CA ALA A 652 -13.40 18.90 -15.46
C ALA A 652 -13.91 18.09 -16.65
N PHE A 653 -13.18 17.04 -17.03
CA PHE A 653 -13.61 16.07 -18.04
C PHE A 653 -14.24 14.85 -17.35
N LEU A 654 -15.50 14.56 -17.66
CA LEU A 654 -16.25 13.41 -17.16
C LEU A 654 -15.98 12.22 -18.09
N PHE A 655 -15.05 11.35 -17.71
CA PHE A 655 -14.48 10.32 -18.58
C PHE A 655 -15.52 9.34 -19.12
N TRP A 656 -16.46 8.85 -18.30
CA TRP A 656 -17.43 7.87 -18.81
C TRP A 656 -18.52 8.52 -19.66
N LYS A 657 -18.84 9.78 -19.40
CA LYS A 657 -19.79 10.57 -20.20
C LYS A 657 -19.17 11.16 -21.46
N GLN A 658 -17.85 11.32 -21.51
CA GLN A 658 -17.10 12.01 -22.56
C GLN A 658 -17.58 13.47 -22.75
N GLU A 659 -17.80 14.16 -21.62
CA GLU A 659 -18.33 15.53 -21.55
C GLU A 659 -17.50 16.40 -20.61
N PHE A 660 -17.58 17.72 -20.76
CA PHE A 660 -16.95 18.67 -19.83
C PHE A 660 -17.96 19.26 -18.86
N ALA A 661 -17.55 19.35 -17.59
CA ALA A 661 -18.17 20.21 -16.59
C ALA A 661 -17.27 21.46 -16.41
N MET A 662 -17.80 22.61 -16.81
CA MET A 662 -17.05 23.87 -16.74
C MET A 662 -16.95 24.38 -15.31
N LEU A 663 -15.76 24.89 -14.96
CA LEU A 663 -15.45 25.40 -13.62
C LEU A 663 -15.05 26.88 -13.73
N ASP A 664 -15.96 27.77 -13.35
CA ASP A 664 -15.70 29.22 -13.33
C ASP A 664 -14.79 29.63 -12.15
N ALA A 665 -14.82 28.85 -11.07
CA ALA A 665 -14.03 29.06 -9.87
C ALA A 665 -13.66 27.71 -9.19
N PRO A 666 -12.66 27.68 -8.30
CA PRO A 666 -12.36 26.49 -7.49
C PRO A 666 -13.55 25.98 -6.66
N SER A 667 -14.50 26.85 -6.32
CA SER A 667 -15.73 26.55 -5.59
C SER A 667 -16.88 26.06 -6.50
N SER A 668 -16.71 26.07 -7.83
CA SER A 668 -17.74 25.62 -8.76
C SER A 668 -18.10 24.15 -8.52
N PRO A 669 -19.40 23.80 -8.43
CA PRO A 669 -19.82 22.46 -8.10
C PRO A 669 -19.77 21.52 -9.32
N ILE A 670 -19.14 20.37 -9.15
CA ILE A 670 -19.22 19.22 -10.06
C ILE A 670 -20.32 18.31 -9.52
N SER A 671 -21.49 18.33 -10.18
CA SER A 671 -22.67 17.57 -9.75
C SER A 671 -22.80 16.25 -10.53
N LEU A 672 -23.03 15.15 -9.82
CA LEU A 672 -23.18 13.82 -10.41
C LEU A 672 -24.47 13.14 -9.97
N GLU A 673 -25.07 12.37 -10.87
CA GLU A 673 -26.24 11.55 -10.58
C GLU A 673 -25.87 10.07 -10.68
N LEU A 674 -25.47 9.49 -9.56
CA LEU A 674 -25.02 8.10 -9.48
C LEU A 674 -26.03 7.23 -8.74
N GLY A 675 -26.49 6.16 -9.37
CA GLY A 675 -27.26 5.08 -8.73
C GLY A 675 -26.39 4.20 -7.81
N TYR A 676 -26.96 3.15 -7.19
CA TYR A 676 -26.19 2.24 -6.33
C TYR A 676 -25.01 1.62 -7.09
N GLU A 677 -23.80 1.75 -6.54
CA GLU A 677 -22.53 1.34 -7.17
C GLU A 677 -22.32 1.94 -8.58
N GLY A 678 -22.99 3.06 -8.89
CA GLY A 678 -22.62 3.91 -10.01
C GLY A 678 -21.31 4.63 -9.74
N GLN A 679 -20.59 4.96 -10.80
CA GLN A 679 -19.29 5.64 -10.74
C GLN A 679 -19.15 6.71 -11.82
N GLU A 680 -18.22 7.63 -11.60
CA GLU A 680 -17.64 8.50 -12.62
C GLU A 680 -16.14 8.65 -12.35
N LEU A 681 -15.36 8.82 -13.42
CA LEU A 681 -13.98 9.28 -13.34
C LEU A 681 -13.95 10.73 -13.84
N VAL A 682 -13.73 11.66 -12.92
CA VAL A 682 -13.56 13.08 -13.24
C VAL A 682 -12.07 13.38 -13.37
N VAL A 683 -11.64 13.85 -14.53
CA VAL A 683 -10.28 14.30 -14.77
C VAL A 683 -10.25 15.82 -14.70
N LEU A 684 -9.55 16.38 -13.71
CA LEU A 684 -9.28 17.82 -13.70
C LEU A 684 -8.05 18.07 -14.58
N CYS A 685 -8.31 18.68 -15.73
CA CYS A 685 -7.37 19.00 -16.79
C CYS A 685 -6.80 20.40 -16.56
N PRO A 686 -5.50 20.57 -16.30
CA PRO A 686 -4.91 21.87 -16.04
C PRO A 686 -4.95 22.75 -17.30
N GLU A 687 -5.08 24.06 -17.10
CA GLU A 687 -4.82 25.05 -18.14
C GLU A 687 -3.32 25.10 -18.42
N ILE A 688 -2.92 24.81 -19.67
CA ILE A 688 -1.51 24.72 -20.07
C ILE A 688 -1.02 25.97 -20.82
N ILE A 689 -1.93 26.66 -21.53
CA ILE A 689 -1.74 27.97 -22.15
C ILE A 689 -3.08 28.72 -22.05
N ASP A 690 -3.09 30.04 -22.31
CA ASP A 690 -4.27 30.89 -22.10
C ASP A 690 -5.59 30.30 -22.65
N GLY A 691 -6.48 29.89 -21.75
CA GLY A 691 -7.79 29.33 -22.05
C GLY A 691 -7.80 27.89 -22.56
N VAL A 692 -6.66 27.20 -22.69
CA VAL A 692 -6.57 25.84 -23.24
C VAL A 692 -6.21 24.84 -22.15
N HIS A 693 -7.06 23.83 -21.99
CA HIS A 693 -6.92 22.76 -21.01
C HIS A 693 -6.64 21.44 -21.72
N MET A 694 -5.61 20.72 -21.28
CA MET A 694 -5.24 19.45 -21.90
C MET A 694 -5.83 18.29 -21.11
N VAL A 695 -6.60 17.43 -21.78
CA VAL A 695 -7.07 16.15 -21.21
C VAL A 695 -5.97 15.10 -21.30
N GLY A 696 -5.24 15.07 -22.42
CA GLY A 696 -4.34 13.96 -22.78
C GLY A 696 -5.10 12.94 -23.62
N ASN A 697 -4.84 11.66 -23.44
CA ASN A 697 -5.51 10.57 -24.16
C ASN A 697 -6.89 10.25 -23.55
N PRO A 698 -8.01 10.64 -24.20
CA PRO A 698 -9.35 10.48 -23.62
C PRO A 698 -9.84 9.02 -23.63
N THR A 699 -9.09 8.09 -24.22
CA THR A 699 -9.43 6.67 -24.29
C THR A 699 -8.83 5.85 -23.16
N LYS A 700 -7.95 6.45 -22.34
CA LYS A 700 -7.20 5.78 -21.28
C LYS A 700 -7.60 6.32 -19.91
N PHE A 701 -7.65 5.46 -18.89
CA PHE A 701 -8.02 5.90 -17.54
C PHE A 701 -7.04 6.92 -16.95
N ILE A 702 -5.75 6.74 -17.23
CA ILE A 702 -4.71 7.72 -16.90
C ILE A 702 -4.43 8.52 -18.17
N THR A 703 -5.25 9.53 -18.39
CA THR A 703 -5.26 10.30 -19.65
C THR A 703 -3.93 11.00 -19.92
N CYS A 704 -3.18 11.41 -18.89
CA CYS A 704 -1.87 12.05 -19.02
C CYS A 704 -0.75 11.29 -18.25
N SER A 705 -0.60 10.01 -18.55
CA SER A 705 0.44 9.13 -17.98
C SER A 705 1.85 9.51 -18.45
N GLY A 706 2.87 9.37 -17.58
CA GLY A 706 4.26 9.69 -17.93
C GLY A 706 4.93 8.77 -18.96
N LYS A 707 4.31 7.64 -19.31
CA LYS A 707 4.78 6.76 -20.41
C LYS A 707 4.09 6.99 -21.76
N GLN A 708 3.22 8.00 -21.81
CA GLN A 708 2.60 8.48 -23.05
C GLN A 708 2.82 9.98 -23.23
N PHE A 709 2.95 10.73 -22.14
CA PHE A 709 3.24 12.16 -22.12
C PHE A 709 4.39 12.42 -21.13
N PRO A 710 5.66 12.22 -21.54
CA PRO A 710 6.81 12.36 -20.64
C PRO A 710 7.03 13.80 -20.17
N ALA A 711 6.66 14.79 -20.97
CA ALA A 711 6.83 16.22 -20.67
C ALA A 711 5.77 17.09 -21.38
N VAL A 712 5.53 18.25 -20.79
CA VAL A 712 4.69 19.34 -21.31
C VAL A 712 5.45 20.62 -21.00
N ASP A 713 6.03 21.21 -22.03
CA ASP A 713 6.91 22.36 -21.90
C ASP A 713 6.14 23.60 -22.41
N VAL A 714 6.10 24.65 -21.58
CA VAL A 714 5.32 25.86 -21.84
C VAL A 714 6.25 27.06 -21.81
N ASP A 715 6.11 27.94 -22.79
CA ASP A 715 6.91 29.15 -22.89
C ASP A 715 6.60 30.12 -21.73
N ASP A 716 7.56 30.99 -21.39
CA ASP A 716 7.43 31.95 -20.27
C ASP A 716 6.22 32.90 -20.42
N ASP A 717 5.79 33.18 -21.66
CA ASP A 717 4.65 34.05 -21.94
C ASP A 717 3.29 33.34 -21.94
N TRP A 718 3.27 32.03 -21.66
CA TRP A 718 2.08 31.18 -21.59
C TRP A 718 1.25 31.13 -22.89
N LYS A 719 1.84 31.46 -24.04
CA LYS A 719 1.14 31.43 -25.34
C LYS A 719 1.41 30.18 -26.16
N ASN A 720 2.57 29.54 -25.96
CA ASN A 720 2.89 28.30 -26.67
C ASN A 720 3.22 27.18 -25.70
N ALA A 721 2.92 25.96 -26.13
CA ALA A 721 3.31 24.75 -25.45
C ALA A 721 3.77 23.68 -26.45
N THR A 722 4.78 22.91 -26.05
CA THR A 722 5.20 21.68 -26.71
C THR A 722 4.76 20.49 -25.88
N ILE A 723 3.92 19.63 -26.47
CA ILE A 723 3.50 18.37 -25.85
C ILE A 723 4.31 17.24 -26.45
N HIS A 724 5.09 16.57 -25.60
CA HIS A 724 5.83 15.39 -26.01
C HIS A 724 4.94 14.16 -25.90
N VAL A 725 4.79 13.41 -26.99
CA VAL A 725 3.97 12.20 -27.04
C VAL A 725 4.86 10.99 -27.33
N GLU A 726 4.73 9.95 -26.51
CA GLU A 726 5.42 8.67 -26.65
C GLU A 726 4.43 7.51 -26.75
N GLY A 727 4.85 6.45 -27.43
CA GLY A 727 4.00 5.29 -27.69
C GLY A 727 4.71 4.22 -28.50
N VAL A 728 3.94 3.39 -29.19
CA VAL A 728 4.46 2.37 -30.11
C VAL A 728 4.67 3.00 -31.49
N PRO A 729 5.81 2.74 -32.17
CA PRO A 729 6.05 3.25 -33.52
C PRO A 729 4.88 3.01 -34.48
N GLY A 730 4.46 4.05 -35.20
CA GLY A 730 3.33 4.00 -36.14
C GLY A 730 1.94 3.97 -35.51
N GLU A 731 1.80 3.94 -34.18
CA GLU A 731 0.48 4.08 -33.55
C GLU A 731 -0.03 5.52 -33.60
N ALA A 732 -1.35 5.68 -33.65
CA ALA A 732 -2.01 6.97 -33.53
C ALA A 732 -2.49 7.17 -32.07
N VAL A 733 -1.93 8.16 -31.39
CA VAL A 733 -2.32 8.52 -30.02
C VAL A 733 -3.29 9.69 -30.06
N PRO A 734 -4.57 9.52 -29.65
CA PRO A 734 -5.50 10.65 -29.57
C PRO A 734 -5.10 11.55 -28.40
N VAL A 735 -5.04 12.86 -28.64
CA VAL A 735 -4.80 13.90 -27.63
C VAL A 735 -5.94 14.91 -27.70
N LEU A 736 -6.68 15.04 -26.60
CA LEU A 736 -7.85 15.90 -26.48
C LEU A 736 -7.52 17.17 -25.69
N PHE A 737 -7.94 18.30 -26.23
CA PHE A 737 -7.89 19.62 -25.61
C PHE A 737 -9.29 20.22 -25.52
N HIS A 738 -9.51 21.03 -24.50
CA HIS A 738 -10.67 21.92 -24.36
C HIS A 738 -10.20 23.37 -24.43
N PHE A 739 -10.97 24.26 -25.08
CA PHE A 739 -10.64 25.68 -25.16
C PHE A 739 -11.80 26.56 -24.67
N ALA A 740 -11.51 27.60 -23.90
CA ALA A 740 -12.56 28.44 -23.31
C ALA A 740 -13.16 29.44 -24.31
N LYS A 741 -12.34 30.01 -25.20
CA LYS A 741 -12.74 31.11 -26.11
C LYS A 741 -12.52 30.77 -27.58
N LYS A 742 -11.28 30.47 -27.95
CA LYS A 742 -10.85 30.23 -29.33
C LYS A 742 -10.08 28.93 -29.41
N ALA A 743 -10.28 28.17 -30.48
CA ALA A 743 -9.51 26.97 -30.74
C ALA A 743 -8.02 27.33 -30.90
N PRO A 744 -7.11 26.62 -30.21
CA PRO A 744 -5.68 26.82 -30.40
C PRO A 744 -5.25 26.43 -31.81
N ARG A 745 -4.15 27.03 -32.27
CA ARG A 745 -3.41 26.53 -33.44
C ARG A 745 -2.62 25.30 -33.00
N ILE A 746 -2.76 24.21 -33.76
CA ILE A 746 -2.03 22.96 -33.54
C ILE A 746 -1.13 22.72 -34.73
N GLU A 747 0.15 22.46 -34.47
CA GLU A 747 1.10 22.01 -35.49
C GLU A 747 1.64 20.62 -35.13
N VAL A 748 1.37 19.66 -36.00
CA VAL A 748 1.84 18.28 -35.86
C VAL A 748 1.89 17.63 -37.24
N GLU A 749 3.00 17.00 -37.56
CA GLU A 749 3.21 16.37 -38.86
C GLU A 749 2.36 15.09 -39.01
N GLY A 750 1.77 14.90 -40.20
CA GLY A 750 1.12 13.65 -40.60
C GLY A 750 -0.08 13.23 -39.74
N SER A 751 -0.61 14.14 -38.93
CA SER A 751 -1.62 13.85 -37.91
C SER A 751 -2.94 14.56 -38.21
N GLU A 752 -4.05 13.89 -37.92
CA GLU A 752 -5.39 14.42 -38.16
C GLU A 752 -5.82 15.32 -36.99
N VAL A 753 -6.27 16.54 -37.28
CA VAL A 753 -6.78 17.50 -36.28
C VAL A 753 -8.28 17.72 -36.51
N LYS A 754 -9.09 17.46 -35.49
CA LYS A 754 -10.54 17.67 -35.50
C LYS A 754 -10.92 18.73 -34.48
N ILE A 755 -11.60 19.79 -34.92
CA ILE A 755 -12.10 20.86 -34.06
C ILE A 755 -13.62 20.74 -33.98
N ASP A 756 -14.15 20.62 -32.76
CA ASP A 756 -15.58 20.70 -32.47
C ASP A 756 -15.84 22.03 -31.75
N GLN A 757 -16.41 22.99 -32.48
CA GLN A 757 -16.73 24.32 -31.95
C GLN A 757 -17.88 24.29 -30.94
N GLN A 758 -18.80 23.33 -31.04
CA GLN A 758 -19.96 23.24 -30.14
C GLN A 758 -19.53 22.72 -28.77
N LYS A 759 -18.65 21.72 -28.76
CA LYS A 759 -18.08 21.16 -27.52
C LYS A 759 -16.84 21.91 -27.03
N GLN A 760 -16.36 22.87 -27.84
CA GLN A 760 -15.13 23.61 -27.60
C GLN A 760 -13.91 22.70 -27.39
N THR A 761 -13.77 21.68 -28.26
CA THR A 761 -12.69 20.69 -28.15
C THR A 761 -11.85 20.60 -29.42
N VAL A 762 -10.57 20.25 -29.25
CA VAL A 762 -9.67 19.85 -30.34
C VAL A 762 -9.15 18.45 -30.05
N LEU A 763 -9.36 17.52 -30.99
CA LEU A 763 -8.82 16.16 -30.95
C LEU A 763 -7.72 16.03 -32.01
N VAL A 764 -6.54 15.62 -31.57
CA VAL A 764 -5.38 15.40 -32.42
C VAL A 764 -5.04 13.92 -32.41
N ASN A 765 -5.07 13.24 -33.55
CA ASN A 765 -4.60 11.85 -33.66
C ASN A 765 -3.12 11.85 -34.03
N VAL A 766 -2.26 11.88 -33.01
CA VAL A 766 -0.81 12.04 -33.15
C VAL A 766 -0.18 10.75 -33.68
N LEU A 767 0.32 10.77 -34.92
CA LEU A 767 0.99 9.64 -35.54
C LEU A 767 2.47 9.59 -35.10
N LEU A 768 2.85 8.55 -34.38
CA LEU A 768 4.20 8.41 -33.85
C LEU A 768 5.21 8.00 -34.93
N ASN A 769 6.42 8.58 -34.86
CA ASN A 769 7.52 8.26 -35.77
C ASN A 769 8.11 6.85 -35.50
N GLU A 770 9.17 6.49 -36.22
CA GLU A 770 9.87 5.20 -36.08
C GLU A 770 10.49 5.00 -34.67
N GLU A 771 10.75 6.08 -33.94
CA GLU A 771 11.23 6.03 -32.55
C GLU A 771 10.08 5.93 -31.53
N GLY A 772 8.82 5.95 -31.99
CA GLY A 772 7.64 5.96 -31.12
C GLY A 772 7.42 7.30 -30.42
N LYS A 773 7.86 8.40 -31.05
CA LYS A 773 7.78 9.76 -30.49
C LYS A 773 7.17 10.74 -31.48
N ARG A 774 6.54 11.79 -30.96
CA ARG A 774 6.09 12.95 -31.74
C ARG A 774 5.83 14.14 -30.82
N ASP A 775 6.20 15.32 -31.26
CA ASP A 775 5.86 16.57 -30.57
C ASP A 775 4.62 17.21 -31.20
N VAL A 776 3.79 17.80 -30.37
CA VAL A 776 2.63 18.61 -30.78
C VAL A 776 2.85 20.02 -30.29
N LEU A 777 2.99 20.96 -31.22
CA LEU A 777 3.09 22.39 -30.89
C LEU A 777 1.68 22.99 -30.81
N ILE A 778 1.45 23.76 -29.76
CA ILE A 778 0.18 24.41 -29.47
C ILE A 778 0.43 25.90 -29.30
N SER A 779 -0.36 26.74 -29.94
CA SER A 779 -0.36 28.20 -29.74
C SER A 779 -1.77 28.72 -29.49
N ALA A 780 -1.91 29.67 -28.57
CA ALA A 780 -3.18 30.28 -28.15
C ALA A 780 -3.95 31.02 -29.28
#